data_AF-A0A503TX01-F1
#
_entry.id   AF-A0A503TX01-F1
#
_cell.length_a   1.000
_cell.length_b   1.000
_cell.length_c   1.000
_cell.angle_alpha   90.00
_cell.angle_beta   90.00
_cell.angle_gamma   90.00
#
_symmetry.space_group_name_H-M   'P 1'
#
loop_
_entity.id
_entity.type
_entity.pdbx_description
1 polymer ?
#
loop_
_entity_poly.entity_id
_entity_poly.type
_entity_poly.pdbx_seq_one_letter_code
_entity_poly.pdbx_strand_id
1 'polypeptide(L)'
;MFFRLLRLILVLALVVSAPLSFEAVAQGVGQAPAGLVADQQKIIQGLTTKTDNFEKQIQQDGVDDGSLVDIRLQLEELSRQSLNSALAFRTRLGEINSRLEQLGPPPAAGQPAEPDIVSAEREGLTSEKAEINAVIAQAQTLSIRISGLIDQIGNMRSALFRNLLTKRYVLSDALSPQVFSDARDEFDNFYKAVSSWLSFAIKFKFQAILAATFVALGLALVLLVGGRRLFGRVFEADSTNEDPSYLSRLSVAFWSTLLPTLAVAAFLGSTIFFFNYYNVLRGDIGLFLNALATVIGVVFCVNRLTNAALEPRLPNWRLIPVETGPARWLVRLTTAMAVVISFNTFLSVVNDKMGSPLSLTIARSFVATIIVGVILILMAMLRPFKARDGSWRPWPAWLRYTSLGLGLFTIIAALLGYIGLALFVSLQVVVTGTALITAYIGFLSAQAIGEESAFANTSVGRWLSANSSYEDTALDQLGLVVSIAINVMIVLVFLPLILLMWGFQPGDIEAWAYKLATGINIGSVTISVTGILSGIVVFVIGYFLTRWFQGWLDGSVMARGKVDTGVRNSIRLAVGYAGVALAALVGISAAGIDLSSLALVAGALSLGIGFGLQNVVSNFVSGLILLAERPFKVGDWIVAGDVSGTVKKISVRATEIETFQRQSVILPNSNLINNAVGNWTHRNKLGRIDIKVGVAYGSDVKQVHAVLLDIARSHPLVLKNPEPFVLFSNFGAAALEFEIRVFLADVMNGNVVQNDVRFAVLERFDDQHIEIPSTPRAVVEARTHVAWPTDDDKIEADFAEQAEAKAQAEAEAKRQAKSGRKTRKPDPD
;
A
#
# COMPACT_ATOMS: atom_id res chain seq x y z
N MET A 1 -26.52 16.58 -31.37
CA MET A 1 -27.18 15.38 -31.96
C MET A 1 -26.45 14.08 -31.62
N PHE A 2 -25.11 14.06 -31.64
CA PHE A 2 -24.26 12.91 -31.28
C PHE A 2 -24.52 12.33 -29.88
N PHE A 3 -24.71 13.18 -28.86
CA PHE A 3 -25.09 12.73 -27.51
C PHE A 3 -26.49 12.13 -27.39
N ARG A 4 -27.42 12.46 -28.30
CA ARG A 4 -28.76 11.84 -28.31
C ARG A 4 -28.73 10.46 -28.96
N LEU A 5 -27.90 10.28 -29.99
CA LEU A 5 -27.71 8.98 -30.65
C LEU A 5 -26.82 8.05 -29.81
N LEU A 6 -25.78 8.59 -29.16
CA LEU A 6 -24.95 7.86 -28.20
C LEU A 6 -25.76 7.50 -26.95
N ARG A 7 -26.65 8.38 -26.46
CA ARG A 7 -27.66 7.99 -25.45
C ARG A 7 -28.60 6.92 -25.98
N LEU A 8 -29.07 6.99 -27.23
CA LEU A 8 -29.96 5.97 -27.79
C LEU A 8 -29.26 4.62 -27.97
N ILE A 9 -27.97 4.59 -28.30
CA ILE A 9 -27.15 3.39 -28.46
C ILE A 9 -26.67 2.85 -27.10
N LEU A 10 -26.31 3.71 -26.14
CA LEU A 10 -26.04 3.29 -24.76
C LEU A 10 -27.31 2.82 -24.06
N VAL A 11 -28.46 3.44 -24.32
CA VAL A 11 -29.76 2.98 -23.83
C VAL A 11 -30.17 1.70 -24.56
N LEU A 12 -29.92 1.52 -25.87
CA LEU A 12 -30.16 0.23 -26.54
C LEU A 12 -29.20 -0.87 -26.05
N ALA A 13 -27.93 -0.55 -25.80
CA ALA A 13 -26.93 -1.51 -25.33
C ALA A 13 -27.08 -1.87 -23.85
N LEU A 14 -27.67 -0.98 -23.02
CA LEU A 14 -28.12 -1.30 -21.66
C LEU A 14 -29.49 -1.99 -21.61
N VAL A 15 -30.26 -2.00 -22.70
CA VAL A 15 -31.59 -2.63 -22.76
C VAL A 15 -31.54 -4.06 -23.32
N VAL A 16 -30.41 -4.53 -23.88
CA VAL A 16 -30.31 -5.87 -24.49
C VAL A 16 -29.52 -6.89 -23.64
N SER A 17 -29.01 -6.51 -22.46
CA SER A 17 -28.21 -7.40 -21.60
C SER A 17 -28.71 -7.52 -20.16
N ALA A 18 -30.03 -7.40 -19.96
CA ALA A 18 -30.69 -7.86 -18.75
C ALA A 18 -32.01 -8.56 -19.14
N PRO A 19 -32.22 -9.84 -18.79
CA PRO A 19 -33.59 -10.29 -18.60
C PRO A 19 -34.11 -9.52 -17.37
N LEU A 20 -34.78 -8.38 -17.61
CA LEU A 20 -35.66 -7.79 -16.62
C LEU A 20 -36.91 -8.66 -16.55
N SER A 21 -36.79 -9.81 -15.89
CA SER A 21 -37.93 -10.48 -15.28
C SER A 21 -38.37 -9.65 -14.08
N PHE A 22 -39.05 -8.53 -14.36
CA PHE A 22 -40.04 -8.00 -13.41
C PHE A 22 -41.27 -8.92 -13.50
N GLU A 23 -41.16 -10.11 -12.91
CA GLU A 23 -42.37 -10.77 -12.42
C GLU A 23 -42.92 -9.90 -11.30
N ALA A 24 -44.19 -9.56 -11.46
CA ALA A 24 -44.91 -8.64 -10.62
C ALA A 24 -44.84 -9.04 -9.14
N VAL A 25 -44.15 -8.23 -8.32
CA VAL A 25 -44.43 -8.13 -6.88
C VAL A 25 -45.75 -7.36 -6.73
N ALA A 26 -46.84 -8.00 -7.13
CA ALA A 26 -48.18 -7.44 -7.00
C ALA A 26 -49.22 -8.53 -6.74
N GLN A 27 -48.89 -9.55 -5.95
CA GLN A 27 -49.87 -10.37 -5.24
C GLN A 27 -49.27 -10.78 -3.90
N GLY A 28 -49.93 -10.43 -2.79
CA GLY A 28 -49.46 -10.75 -1.44
C GLY A 28 -49.80 -9.72 -0.37
N VAL A 29 -50.63 -8.72 -0.64
CA VAL A 29 -51.29 -7.96 0.44
C VAL A 29 -52.48 -8.80 0.90
N GLY A 30 -52.28 -9.64 1.91
CA GLY A 30 -53.37 -10.30 2.62
C GLY A 30 -53.29 -11.82 2.82
N GLN A 31 -52.13 -12.40 3.11
CA GLN A 31 -52.07 -13.78 3.62
C GLN A 31 -51.49 -13.83 5.03
N ALA A 32 -52.14 -14.62 5.89
CA ALA A 32 -51.76 -14.85 7.27
C ALA A 32 -50.31 -15.40 7.38
N PRO A 33 -49.58 -15.10 8.48
CA PRO A 33 -48.16 -15.44 8.65
C PRO A 33 -47.81 -16.93 8.50
N ALA A 34 -48.75 -17.84 8.78
CA ALA A 34 -48.60 -19.28 8.56
C ALA A 34 -48.51 -19.69 7.07
N GLY A 35 -49.02 -18.86 6.15
CA GLY A 35 -49.01 -19.14 4.71
C GLY A 35 -47.63 -18.97 4.08
N LEU A 36 -46.87 -17.94 4.50
CA LEU A 36 -45.55 -17.65 3.94
C LEU A 36 -44.55 -18.78 4.20
N VAL A 37 -44.56 -19.35 5.42
CA VAL A 37 -43.70 -20.48 5.78
C VAL A 37 -44.00 -21.69 4.89
N ALA A 38 -45.28 -22.04 4.75
CA ALA A 38 -45.71 -23.18 3.92
C ALA A 38 -45.37 -22.98 2.42
N ASP A 39 -45.56 -21.76 1.90
CA ASP A 39 -45.25 -21.43 0.51
C ASP A 39 -43.74 -21.52 0.22
N GLN A 40 -42.90 -20.95 1.08
CA GLN A 40 -41.44 -21.03 0.92
C GLN A 40 -40.93 -22.46 1.11
N GLN A 41 -41.51 -23.24 2.01
CA GLN A 41 -41.16 -24.65 2.20
C GLN A 41 -41.48 -25.48 0.96
N LYS A 42 -42.61 -25.21 0.30
CA LYS A 42 -42.97 -25.83 -0.99
C LYS A 42 -42.02 -25.44 -2.11
N ILE A 43 -41.58 -24.19 -2.16
CA ILE A 43 -40.56 -23.72 -3.11
C ILE A 43 -39.25 -24.51 -2.90
N ILE A 44 -38.75 -24.57 -1.66
CA ILE A 44 -37.49 -25.28 -1.34
C ILE A 44 -37.58 -26.77 -1.68
N GLN A 45 -38.72 -27.43 -1.42
CA GLN A 45 -38.94 -28.83 -1.85
C GLN A 45 -38.89 -28.98 -3.38
N GLY A 46 -39.50 -28.05 -4.12
CA GLY A 46 -39.43 -28.02 -5.58
C GLY A 46 -38.00 -27.83 -6.11
N LEU A 47 -37.23 -26.93 -5.48
CA LEU A 47 -35.82 -26.72 -5.80
C LEU A 47 -34.99 -27.98 -5.52
N THR A 48 -35.22 -28.62 -4.37
CA THR A 48 -34.53 -29.86 -3.97
C THR A 48 -34.76 -30.98 -4.98
N THR A 49 -36.01 -31.15 -5.43
CA THR A 49 -36.37 -32.16 -6.45
C THR A 49 -35.65 -31.91 -7.78
N LYS A 50 -35.52 -30.64 -8.20
CA LYS A 50 -34.75 -30.28 -9.40
C LYS A 50 -33.26 -30.56 -9.22
N THR A 51 -32.70 -30.21 -8.06
CA THR A 51 -31.30 -30.50 -7.72
C THR A 51 -31.01 -32.00 -7.73
N ASP A 52 -31.90 -32.84 -7.19
CA ASP A 52 -31.76 -34.30 -7.20
C ASP A 52 -31.77 -34.86 -8.64
N ASN A 53 -32.59 -34.30 -9.52
CA ASN A 53 -32.61 -34.69 -10.93
C ASN A 53 -31.29 -34.34 -11.64
N PHE A 54 -30.73 -33.15 -11.39
CA PHE A 54 -29.43 -32.79 -11.95
C PHE A 54 -28.29 -33.63 -11.38
N GLU A 55 -28.31 -33.93 -10.09
CA GLU A 55 -27.32 -34.83 -9.47
C GLU A 55 -27.33 -36.22 -10.13
N LYS A 56 -28.53 -36.79 -10.37
CA LYS A 56 -28.66 -38.05 -11.10
C LYS A 56 -28.13 -37.96 -12.53
N GLN A 57 -28.36 -36.83 -13.23
CA GLN A 57 -27.83 -36.62 -14.58
C GLN A 57 -26.30 -36.52 -14.58
N ILE A 58 -25.70 -35.88 -13.57
CA ILE A 58 -24.24 -35.77 -13.42
C ILE A 58 -23.61 -37.16 -13.14
N GLN A 59 -24.30 -38.02 -12.40
CA GLN A 59 -23.84 -39.37 -12.04
C GLN A 59 -24.01 -40.42 -13.15
N GLN A 60 -24.91 -40.21 -14.11
CA GLN A 60 -25.05 -41.10 -15.26
C GLN A 60 -23.93 -40.81 -16.27
N ASP A 61 -22.93 -41.70 -16.32
CA ASP A 61 -21.66 -41.57 -17.05
C ASP A 61 -21.77 -40.97 -18.46
N GLY A 62 -20.86 -40.03 -18.75
CA GLY A 62 -20.55 -39.57 -20.10
C GLY A 62 -21.18 -38.24 -20.53
N VAL A 63 -21.55 -37.37 -19.58
CA VAL A 63 -22.09 -36.05 -19.89
C VAL A 63 -21.02 -35.22 -20.63
N ASP A 64 -21.32 -34.85 -21.88
CA ASP A 64 -20.49 -33.97 -22.71
C ASP A 64 -20.29 -32.60 -22.03
N ASP A 65 -19.18 -31.91 -22.33
CA ASP A 65 -18.83 -30.63 -21.69
C ASP A 65 -19.95 -29.60 -21.84
N GLY A 66 -20.63 -29.58 -22.99
CA GLY A 66 -21.77 -28.69 -23.24
C GLY A 66 -22.93 -28.92 -22.28
N SER A 67 -23.33 -30.18 -22.08
CA SER A 67 -24.39 -30.53 -21.11
C SER A 67 -24.00 -30.21 -19.66
N LEU A 68 -22.72 -30.36 -19.29
CA LEU A 68 -22.24 -29.96 -17.96
C LEU A 68 -22.35 -28.45 -17.73
N VAL A 69 -22.11 -27.63 -18.77
CA VAL A 69 -22.29 -26.18 -18.70
C VAL A 69 -23.76 -25.82 -18.47
N ASP A 70 -24.68 -26.44 -19.22
CA ASP A 70 -26.11 -26.15 -19.09
C ASP A 70 -26.65 -26.55 -17.70
N ILE A 71 -26.27 -27.73 -17.19
CA ILE A 71 -26.63 -28.17 -15.84
C ILE A 71 -26.10 -27.19 -14.79
N ARG A 72 -24.85 -26.74 -14.94
CA ARG A 72 -24.26 -25.77 -14.02
C ARG A 72 -25.04 -24.45 -14.02
N LEU A 73 -25.38 -23.90 -15.19
CA LEU A 73 -26.16 -22.65 -15.27
C LEU A 73 -27.52 -22.77 -14.57
N GLN A 74 -28.17 -23.93 -14.72
CA GLN A 74 -29.42 -24.24 -14.04
C GLN A 74 -29.23 -24.39 -12.52
N LEU A 75 -28.15 -25.02 -12.06
CA LEU A 75 -27.79 -25.11 -10.65
C LEU A 75 -27.48 -23.73 -10.03
N GLU A 76 -26.77 -22.85 -10.73
CA GLU A 76 -26.50 -21.47 -10.28
C GLU A 76 -27.80 -20.68 -10.09
N GLU A 77 -28.78 -20.87 -10.98
CA GLU A 77 -30.11 -20.29 -10.85
C GLU A 77 -30.88 -20.87 -9.64
N LEU A 78 -30.84 -22.19 -9.43
CA LEU A 78 -31.45 -22.82 -8.24
C LEU A 78 -30.81 -22.32 -6.93
N SER A 79 -29.49 -22.09 -6.91
CA SER A 79 -28.79 -21.54 -5.74
C SER A 79 -29.31 -20.14 -5.41
N ARG A 80 -29.46 -19.27 -6.41
CA ARG A 80 -30.05 -17.93 -6.25
C ARG A 80 -31.49 -18.00 -5.73
N GLN A 81 -32.32 -18.87 -6.28
CA GLN A 81 -33.71 -19.04 -5.84
C GLN A 81 -33.80 -19.55 -4.39
N SER A 82 -32.88 -20.45 -3.98
CA SER A 82 -32.78 -20.92 -2.59
C SER A 82 -32.44 -19.78 -1.63
N LEU A 83 -31.45 -18.95 -1.98
CA LEU A 83 -31.06 -17.80 -1.15
C LEU A 83 -32.16 -16.72 -1.08
N ASN A 84 -32.88 -16.48 -2.17
CA ASN A 84 -34.02 -15.55 -2.18
C ASN A 84 -35.15 -16.01 -1.25
N SER A 85 -35.36 -17.33 -1.12
CA SER A 85 -36.34 -17.90 -0.18
C SER A 85 -35.95 -17.59 1.28
N ALA A 86 -34.65 -17.62 1.61
CA ALA A 86 -34.16 -17.22 2.93
C ALA A 86 -34.29 -15.70 3.17
N LEU A 87 -34.06 -14.87 2.14
CA LEU A 87 -34.17 -13.42 2.22
C LEU A 87 -35.62 -12.94 2.43
N ALA A 88 -36.61 -13.68 1.94
CA ALA A 88 -38.03 -13.35 2.10
C ALA A 88 -38.46 -13.23 3.57
N PHE A 89 -37.81 -13.95 4.48
CA PHE A 89 -38.11 -13.92 5.91
C PHE A 89 -37.46 -12.78 6.69
N ARG A 90 -36.57 -11.99 6.06
CA ARG A 90 -35.76 -10.97 6.76
C ARG A 90 -36.62 -9.92 7.46
N THR A 91 -37.66 -9.41 6.80
CA THR A 91 -38.57 -8.41 7.37
C THR A 91 -39.35 -8.99 8.54
N ARG A 92 -39.90 -10.20 8.37
CA ARG A 92 -40.71 -10.88 9.40
C ARG A 92 -39.89 -11.25 10.63
N LEU A 93 -38.66 -11.75 10.45
CA LEU A 93 -37.74 -11.99 11.57
C LEU A 93 -37.40 -10.71 12.33
N GLY A 94 -37.26 -9.57 11.62
CA GLY A 94 -37.08 -8.26 12.24
C GLY A 94 -38.26 -7.87 13.15
N GLU A 95 -39.49 -8.04 12.65
CA GLU A 95 -40.71 -7.80 13.43
C GLU A 95 -40.81 -8.72 14.66
N ILE A 96 -40.59 -10.03 14.48
CA ILE A 96 -40.65 -11.01 15.57
C ILE A 96 -39.59 -10.69 16.64
N ASN A 97 -38.35 -10.40 16.24
CA ASN A 97 -37.28 -10.07 17.18
C ASN A 97 -37.58 -8.77 17.95
N SER A 98 -38.05 -7.73 17.28
CA SER A 98 -38.43 -6.47 17.93
C SER A 98 -39.57 -6.67 18.93
N ARG A 99 -40.54 -7.53 18.60
CA ARG A 99 -41.67 -7.82 19.49
C ARG A 99 -41.28 -8.70 20.67
N LEU A 100 -40.39 -9.68 20.47
CA LEU A 100 -39.79 -10.47 21.56
C LEU A 100 -38.94 -9.61 22.50
N GLU A 101 -38.20 -8.62 21.99
CA GLU A 101 -37.48 -7.65 22.82
C GLU A 101 -38.43 -6.78 23.66
N GLN A 102 -39.56 -6.33 23.10
CA GLN A 102 -40.58 -5.58 23.83
C GLN A 102 -41.25 -6.42 24.93
N LEU A 103 -41.46 -7.72 24.70
CA LEU A 103 -42.06 -8.65 25.66
C LEU A 103 -41.11 -9.03 26.80
N GLY A 104 -39.79 -8.84 26.63
CA GLY A 104 -38.78 -9.12 27.64
C GLY A 104 -38.57 -10.62 27.95
N PRO A 105 -37.53 -10.95 28.75
CA PRO A 105 -37.26 -12.32 29.15
C PRO A 105 -38.35 -12.86 30.09
N PRO A 106 -38.57 -14.19 30.12
CA PRO A 106 -39.50 -14.81 31.05
C PRO A 106 -39.10 -14.51 32.51
N PRO A 107 -40.07 -14.36 33.43
CA PRO A 107 -39.80 -14.04 34.83
C PRO A 107 -38.90 -15.09 35.51
N ALA A 108 -37.92 -14.63 36.28
CA ALA A 108 -37.01 -15.50 37.01
C ALA A 108 -37.74 -16.26 38.13
N ALA A 109 -37.25 -17.46 38.48
CA ALA A 109 -37.86 -18.32 39.50
C ALA A 109 -38.07 -17.57 40.82
N GLY A 110 -39.34 -17.34 41.19
CA GLY A 110 -39.76 -16.63 42.41
C GLY A 110 -40.46 -15.27 42.21
N GLN A 111 -40.60 -14.79 40.98
CA GLN A 111 -41.40 -13.59 40.66
C GLN A 111 -42.89 -13.94 40.39
N PRO A 112 -43.84 -12.99 40.57
CA PRO A 112 -45.26 -13.23 40.30
C PRO A 112 -45.49 -13.68 38.86
N ALA A 113 -46.39 -14.65 38.68
CA ALA A 113 -46.69 -15.25 37.38
C ALA A 113 -47.11 -14.16 36.38
N GLU A 114 -46.45 -14.18 35.23
CA GLU A 114 -46.77 -13.32 34.09
C GLU A 114 -48.20 -13.62 33.60
N PRO A 115 -48.93 -12.61 33.08
CA PRO A 115 -50.25 -12.84 32.49
C PRO A 115 -50.20 -13.87 31.36
N ASP A 116 -51.09 -14.87 31.39
CA ASP A 116 -51.13 -15.99 30.42
C ASP A 116 -51.10 -15.54 28.95
N ILE A 117 -51.66 -14.37 28.65
CA ILE A 117 -51.69 -13.77 27.30
C ILE A 117 -50.29 -13.44 26.79
N VAL A 118 -49.42 -12.88 27.65
CA VAL A 118 -48.05 -12.49 27.30
C VAL A 118 -47.19 -13.73 27.12
N SER A 119 -47.40 -14.75 27.97
CA SER A 119 -46.69 -16.03 27.89
C SER A 119 -47.04 -16.77 26.60
N ALA A 120 -48.34 -16.83 26.26
CA ALA A 120 -48.82 -17.44 25.03
C ALA A 120 -48.36 -16.69 23.77
N GLU A 121 -48.32 -15.36 23.78
CA GLU A 121 -47.78 -14.56 22.66
C GLU A 121 -46.26 -14.78 22.49
N ARG A 122 -45.49 -14.84 23.59
CA ARG A 122 -44.06 -15.16 23.56
C ARG A 122 -43.80 -16.56 23.01
N GLU A 123 -44.54 -17.57 23.46
CA GLU A 123 -44.43 -18.95 22.95
C GLU A 123 -44.78 -19.02 21.45
N GLY A 124 -45.86 -18.37 21.02
CA GLY A 124 -46.27 -18.33 19.61
C GLY A 124 -45.21 -17.70 18.71
N LEU A 125 -44.67 -16.53 19.10
CA LEU A 125 -43.61 -15.85 18.35
C LEU A 125 -42.29 -16.64 18.34
N THR A 126 -41.97 -17.33 19.43
CA THR A 126 -40.78 -18.20 19.52
C THR A 126 -40.92 -19.43 18.63
N SER A 127 -42.12 -20.02 18.57
CA SER A 127 -42.44 -21.11 17.66
C SER A 127 -42.36 -20.70 16.18
N GLU A 128 -42.97 -19.56 15.81
CA GLU A 128 -42.90 -19.02 14.44
C GLU A 128 -41.45 -18.72 14.02
N LYS A 129 -40.64 -18.16 14.94
CA LYS A 129 -39.21 -17.95 14.73
C LYS A 129 -38.45 -19.26 14.50
N ALA A 130 -38.79 -20.32 15.24
CA ALA A 130 -38.17 -21.63 15.08
C ALA A 130 -38.51 -22.25 13.71
N GLU A 131 -39.76 -22.14 13.25
CA GLU A 131 -40.18 -22.61 11.93
C GLU A 131 -39.47 -21.85 10.79
N ILE A 132 -39.43 -20.51 10.86
CA ILE A 132 -38.72 -19.68 9.89
C ILE A 132 -37.23 -20.06 9.85
N ASN A 133 -36.58 -20.22 11.01
CA ASN A 133 -35.18 -20.62 11.07
C ASN A 133 -34.95 -22.02 10.48
N ALA A 134 -35.89 -22.94 10.63
CA ALA A 134 -35.80 -24.26 10.00
C ALA A 134 -35.85 -24.16 8.47
N VAL A 135 -36.73 -23.32 7.91
CA VAL A 135 -36.81 -23.09 6.45
C VAL A 135 -35.55 -22.39 5.92
N ILE A 136 -35.02 -21.40 6.64
CA ILE A 136 -33.74 -20.75 6.31
C ILE A 136 -32.60 -21.77 6.33
N ALA A 137 -32.54 -22.63 7.33
CA ALA A 137 -31.53 -23.69 7.42
C ALA A 137 -31.64 -24.65 6.23
N GLN A 138 -32.85 -25.07 5.84
CA GLN A 138 -33.06 -25.91 4.64
C GLN A 138 -32.56 -25.21 3.36
N ALA A 139 -32.88 -23.92 3.18
CA ALA A 139 -32.41 -23.13 2.05
C ALA A 139 -30.87 -23.02 2.01
N GLN A 140 -30.24 -22.81 3.16
CA GLN A 140 -28.79 -22.74 3.30
C GLN A 140 -28.13 -24.09 3.00
N THR A 141 -28.65 -25.18 3.57
CA THR A 141 -28.16 -26.54 3.29
C THR A 141 -28.30 -26.89 1.81
N LEU A 142 -29.43 -26.56 1.19
CA LEU A 142 -29.64 -26.77 -0.24
C LEU A 142 -28.65 -25.94 -1.07
N SER A 143 -28.41 -24.68 -0.71
CA SER A 143 -27.41 -23.83 -1.39
C SER A 143 -25.99 -24.41 -1.28
N ILE A 144 -25.58 -24.89 -0.10
CA ILE A 144 -24.28 -25.55 0.08
C ILE A 144 -24.18 -26.82 -0.79
N ARG A 145 -25.24 -27.64 -0.83
CA ARG A 145 -25.28 -28.85 -1.67
C ARG A 145 -25.18 -28.52 -3.15
N ILE A 146 -25.92 -27.50 -3.62
CA ILE A 146 -25.85 -27.01 -5.00
C ILE A 146 -24.43 -26.53 -5.33
N SER A 147 -23.79 -25.77 -4.44
CA SER A 147 -22.40 -25.34 -4.61
C SER A 147 -21.44 -26.53 -4.73
N GLY A 148 -21.63 -27.58 -3.92
CA GLY A 148 -20.86 -28.83 -4.02
C GLY A 148 -21.01 -29.52 -5.38
N LEU A 149 -22.21 -29.53 -5.96
CA LEU A 149 -22.45 -30.06 -7.31
C LEU A 149 -21.78 -29.20 -8.40
N ILE A 150 -21.82 -27.87 -8.25
CA ILE A 150 -21.13 -26.94 -9.16
C ILE A 150 -19.62 -27.19 -9.13
N ASP A 151 -19.03 -27.38 -7.96
CA ASP A 151 -17.61 -27.70 -7.80
C ASP A 151 -17.27 -29.07 -8.42
N GLN A 152 -18.14 -30.07 -8.23
CA GLN A 152 -17.97 -31.38 -8.86
C GLN A 152 -17.98 -31.26 -10.40
N ILE A 153 -18.91 -30.49 -10.98
CA ILE A 153 -18.93 -30.20 -12.41
C ILE A 153 -17.63 -29.52 -12.83
N GLY A 154 -17.15 -28.53 -12.08
CA GLY A 154 -15.87 -27.86 -12.35
C GLY A 154 -14.70 -28.84 -12.42
N ASN A 155 -14.64 -29.79 -11.49
CA ASN A 155 -13.61 -30.84 -11.46
C ASN A 155 -13.74 -31.83 -12.63
N MET A 156 -14.96 -32.26 -12.97
CA MET A 156 -15.23 -33.16 -14.09
C MET A 156 -14.84 -32.51 -15.43
N ARG A 157 -15.26 -31.26 -15.66
CA ARG A 157 -14.89 -30.48 -16.86
C ARG A 157 -13.38 -30.30 -16.95
N SER A 158 -12.72 -29.97 -15.83
CA SER A 158 -11.26 -29.86 -15.79
C SER A 158 -10.57 -31.20 -16.09
N ALA A 159 -11.17 -32.33 -15.73
CA ALA A 159 -10.66 -33.67 -16.07
C ALA A 159 -10.89 -34.00 -17.56
N LEU A 160 -12.07 -33.70 -18.11
CA LEU A 160 -12.39 -33.85 -19.53
C LEU A 160 -11.43 -33.03 -20.39
N PHE A 161 -11.20 -31.76 -20.02
CA PHE A 161 -10.25 -30.90 -20.71
C PHE A 161 -8.81 -31.45 -20.67
N ARG A 162 -8.34 -31.89 -19.51
CA ARG A 162 -7.04 -32.56 -19.38
C ARG A 162 -6.94 -33.79 -20.28
N ASN A 163 -7.97 -34.64 -20.26
CA ASN A 163 -8.03 -35.82 -21.12
C ASN A 163 -8.02 -35.46 -22.61
N LEU A 164 -8.73 -34.42 -23.05
CA LEU A 164 -8.70 -33.94 -24.44
C LEU A 164 -7.29 -33.50 -24.88
N LEU A 165 -6.53 -32.84 -24.00
CA LEU A 165 -5.17 -32.40 -24.29
C LEU A 165 -4.15 -33.55 -24.29
N THR A 166 -4.25 -34.48 -23.34
CA THR A 166 -3.25 -35.54 -23.15
C THR A 166 -3.56 -36.84 -23.88
N LYS A 167 -4.76 -36.99 -24.47
CA LYS A 167 -5.10 -38.19 -25.24
C LYS A 167 -4.22 -38.31 -26.48
N ARG A 168 -3.45 -39.40 -26.54
CA ARG A 168 -2.59 -39.73 -27.67
C ARG A 168 -3.34 -40.59 -28.68
N TYR A 169 -3.34 -40.15 -29.92
CA TYR A 169 -3.92 -40.87 -31.05
C TYR A 169 -2.83 -41.55 -31.88
N VAL A 170 -3.14 -42.71 -32.43
CA VAL A 170 -2.22 -43.46 -33.29
C VAL A 170 -2.31 -42.90 -34.71
N LEU A 171 -1.22 -42.28 -35.21
CA LEU A 171 -1.22 -41.62 -36.52
C LEU A 171 -1.43 -42.58 -37.70
N SER A 172 -1.05 -43.85 -37.58
CA SER A 172 -1.24 -44.84 -38.65
C SER A 172 -2.71 -45.02 -39.01
N ASP A 173 -3.59 -44.92 -38.01
CA ASP A 173 -5.03 -45.12 -38.20
C ASP A 173 -5.66 -43.90 -38.87
N ALA A 174 -5.18 -42.70 -38.51
CA ALA A 174 -5.61 -41.43 -39.08
C ALA A 174 -5.09 -41.19 -40.52
N LEU A 175 -3.98 -41.81 -40.92
CA LEU A 175 -3.42 -41.73 -42.28
C LEU A 175 -3.68 -42.99 -43.11
N SER A 176 -4.60 -43.85 -42.67
CA SER A 176 -4.93 -45.08 -43.36
C SER A 176 -5.67 -44.80 -44.68
N PRO A 177 -5.57 -45.68 -45.69
CA PRO A 177 -6.36 -45.59 -46.92
C PRO A 177 -7.88 -45.52 -46.66
N GLN A 178 -8.35 -46.11 -45.55
CA GLN A 178 -9.76 -46.08 -45.16
C GLN A 178 -10.25 -44.66 -44.89
N VAL A 179 -9.43 -43.81 -44.27
CA VAL A 179 -9.80 -42.41 -43.97
C VAL A 179 -10.06 -41.62 -45.25
N PHE A 180 -9.35 -41.91 -46.35
CA PHE A 180 -9.63 -41.28 -47.65
C PHE A 180 -10.97 -41.74 -48.24
N SER A 181 -11.36 -43.00 -48.02
CA SER A 181 -12.70 -43.49 -48.38
C SER A 181 -13.76 -42.80 -47.52
N ASP A 182 -13.58 -42.80 -46.20
CA ASP A 182 -14.51 -42.18 -45.25
C ASP A 182 -14.68 -40.67 -45.55
N ALA A 183 -13.59 -39.98 -45.92
CA ALA A 183 -13.62 -38.58 -46.34
C ALA A 183 -14.44 -38.36 -47.62
N ARG A 184 -14.31 -39.28 -48.59
CA ARG A 184 -15.07 -39.21 -49.85
C ARG A 184 -16.54 -39.51 -49.61
N ASP A 185 -16.85 -40.51 -48.81
CA ASP A 185 -18.21 -40.88 -48.44
C ASP A 185 -18.91 -39.75 -47.67
N GLU A 186 -18.19 -39.12 -46.72
CA GLU A 186 -18.67 -37.93 -46.03
C GLU A 186 -18.93 -36.77 -47.00
N PHE A 187 -18.01 -36.51 -47.92
CA PHE A 187 -18.20 -35.47 -48.92
C PHE A 187 -19.42 -35.73 -49.80
N ASP A 188 -19.62 -36.97 -50.25
CA ASP A 188 -20.78 -37.36 -51.07
C ASP A 188 -22.09 -37.24 -50.29
N ASN A 189 -22.10 -37.61 -49.00
CA ASN A 189 -23.27 -37.47 -48.12
C ASN A 189 -23.59 -36.00 -47.85
N PHE A 190 -22.58 -35.17 -47.56
CA PHE A 190 -22.74 -33.73 -47.41
C PHE A 190 -23.25 -33.08 -48.69
N TYR A 191 -22.66 -33.44 -49.84
CA TYR A 191 -23.09 -32.96 -51.15
C TYR A 191 -24.56 -33.33 -51.44
N LYS A 192 -24.95 -34.59 -51.17
CA LYS A 192 -26.35 -35.04 -51.31
C LYS A 192 -27.29 -34.27 -50.39
N ALA A 193 -26.91 -34.05 -49.13
CA ALA A 193 -27.72 -33.30 -48.17
C ALA A 193 -27.94 -31.84 -48.61
N VAL A 194 -26.85 -31.16 -48.99
CA VAL A 194 -26.91 -29.76 -49.46
C VAL A 194 -27.63 -29.66 -50.80
N SER A 195 -27.36 -30.55 -51.76
CA SER A 195 -28.02 -30.55 -53.08
C SER A 195 -29.51 -30.86 -52.98
N SER A 196 -29.90 -31.83 -52.14
CA SER A 196 -31.30 -32.14 -51.85
C SER A 196 -32.02 -30.95 -51.21
N TRP A 197 -31.40 -30.33 -50.20
CA TRP A 197 -31.94 -29.12 -49.58
C TRP A 197 -32.04 -27.96 -50.57
N LEU A 198 -31.01 -27.72 -51.38
CA LEU A 198 -30.99 -26.63 -52.36
C LEU A 198 -32.11 -26.82 -53.40
N SER A 199 -32.30 -28.05 -53.88
CA SER A 199 -33.41 -28.41 -54.77
C SER A 199 -34.78 -28.16 -54.10
N PHE A 200 -34.95 -28.55 -52.83
CA PHE A 200 -36.16 -28.26 -52.06
C PHE A 200 -36.39 -26.75 -51.89
N ALA A 201 -35.34 -26.03 -51.51
CA ALA A 201 -35.37 -24.60 -51.22
C ALA A 201 -35.75 -23.81 -52.49
N ILE A 202 -35.12 -24.13 -53.62
CA ILE A 202 -35.41 -23.49 -54.92
C ILE A 202 -36.78 -23.88 -55.47
N LYS A 203 -37.21 -25.15 -55.36
CA LYS A 203 -38.49 -25.58 -55.94
C LYS A 203 -39.70 -25.15 -55.11
N PHE A 204 -39.61 -25.21 -53.78
CA PHE A 204 -40.76 -25.06 -52.89
C PHE A 204 -40.74 -23.80 -52.03
N LYS A 205 -39.57 -23.16 -51.85
CA LYS A 205 -39.39 -22.02 -50.93
C LYS A 205 -38.70 -20.82 -51.59
N PHE A 206 -38.67 -20.74 -52.92
CA PHE A 206 -37.97 -19.68 -53.65
C PHE A 206 -38.36 -18.26 -53.21
N GLN A 207 -39.67 -18.00 -53.10
CA GLN A 207 -40.17 -16.70 -52.65
C GLN A 207 -39.73 -16.36 -51.22
N ALA A 208 -39.72 -17.35 -50.33
CA ALA A 208 -39.26 -17.16 -48.95
C ALA A 208 -37.76 -16.87 -48.90
N ILE A 209 -36.94 -17.55 -49.70
CA ILE A 209 -35.49 -17.29 -49.82
C ILE A 209 -35.24 -15.88 -50.32
N LEU A 210 -35.95 -15.47 -51.36
CA LEU A 210 -35.78 -14.16 -51.98
C LEU A 210 -36.20 -13.05 -51.00
N ALA A 211 -37.35 -13.20 -50.34
CA ALA A 211 -37.82 -12.27 -49.32
C ALA A 211 -36.85 -12.18 -48.13
N ALA A 212 -36.42 -13.32 -47.58
CA ALA A 212 -35.47 -13.39 -46.47
C ALA A 212 -34.13 -12.72 -46.82
N THR A 213 -33.56 -13.04 -47.99
CA THR A 213 -32.30 -12.47 -48.45
C THR A 213 -32.42 -10.98 -48.73
N PHE A 214 -33.54 -10.53 -49.29
CA PHE A 214 -33.80 -9.11 -49.55
C PHE A 214 -33.88 -8.30 -48.25
N VAL A 215 -34.59 -8.80 -47.24
CA VAL A 215 -34.65 -8.16 -45.92
C VAL A 215 -33.29 -8.16 -45.24
N ALA A 216 -32.54 -9.27 -45.30
CA ALA A 216 -31.20 -9.37 -44.75
C ALA A 216 -30.22 -8.39 -45.41
N LEU A 217 -30.25 -8.28 -46.75
CA LEU A 217 -29.47 -7.31 -47.50
C LEU A 217 -29.89 -5.87 -47.16
N GLY A 218 -31.18 -5.60 -47.05
CA GLY A 218 -31.70 -4.30 -46.65
C GLY A 218 -31.19 -3.88 -45.28
N LEU A 219 -31.21 -4.79 -44.30
CA LEU A 219 -30.72 -4.54 -42.94
C LEU A 219 -29.21 -4.30 -42.92
N ALA A 220 -28.43 -5.10 -43.65
CA ALA A 220 -26.99 -4.90 -43.80
C ALA A 220 -26.64 -3.58 -44.52
N LEU A 221 -27.42 -3.20 -45.53
CA LEU A 221 -27.27 -1.94 -46.26
C LEU A 221 -27.60 -0.74 -45.37
N VAL A 222 -28.65 -0.82 -44.56
CA VAL A 222 -28.99 0.22 -43.56
C VAL A 222 -27.84 0.41 -42.58
N LEU A 223 -27.24 -0.67 -42.09
CA LEU A 223 -26.07 -0.59 -41.21
C LEU A 223 -24.85 0.03 -41.91
N LEU A 224 -24.53 -0.39 -43.15
CA LEU A 224 -23.40 0.15 -43.90
C LEU A 224 -23.59 1.62 -44.29
N VAL A 225 -24.73 1.97 -44.88
CA VAL A 225 -25.01 3.33 -45.37
C VAL A 225 -25.30 4.28 -44.21
N GLY A 226 -26.13 3.87 -43.26
CA GLY A 226 -26.40 4.64 -42.04
C GLY A 226 -25.14 4.82 -41.21
N GLY A 227 -24.36 3.75 -41.07
CA GLY A 227 -23.07 3.77 -40.41
C GLY A 227 -22.06 4.72 -41.07
N ARG A 228 -21.88 4.63 -42.39
CA ARG A 228 -21.02 5.56 -43.14
C ARG A 228 -21.51 7.01 -43.05
N ARG A 229 -22.82 7.26 -43.05
CA ARG A 229 -23.36 8.62 -42.93
C ARG A 229 -23.12 9.22 -41.55
N LEU A 230 -23.19 8.40 -40.49
CA LEU A 230 -22.97 8.83 -39.11
C LEU A 230 -21.49 8.94 -38.76
N PHE A 231 -20.65 8.03 -39.26
CA PHE A 231 -19.25 7.88 -38.88
C PHE A 231 -18.25 8.16 -40.01
N GLY A 232 -18.68 8.68 -41.16
CA GLY A 232 -17.87 8.78 -42.39
C GLY A 232 -16.51 9.46 -42.21
N ARG A 233 -16.44 10.55 -41.43
CA ARG A 233 -15.18 11.26 -41.11
C ARG A 233 -14.18 10.44 -40.30
N VAL A 234 -14.64 9.37 -39.69
CA VAL A 234 -13.90 8.53 -38.75
C VAL A 234 -13.82 7.08 -39.27
N PHE A 235 -14.39 6.81 -40.44
CA PHE A 235 -14.51 5.48 -41.02
C PHE A 235 -13.50 5.25 -42.16
N GLU A 236 -13.23 6.28 -42.96
CA GLU A 236 -12.28 6.22 -44.09
C GLU A 236 -10.99 6.97 -43.75
N ALA A 237 -9.85 6.33 -44.03
CA ALA A 237 -8.54 6.95 -43.97
C ALA A 237 -8.43 8.00 -45.07
N ASP A 238 -8.19 9.25 -44.68
CA ASP A 238 -7.99 10.34 -45.64
C ASP A 238 -6.59 10.25 -46.25
N SER A 239 -6.51 9.93 -47.54
CA SER A 239 -5.24 9.82 -48.26
C SER A 239 -4.49 11.14 -48.39
N THR A 240 -5.16 12.27 -48.15
CA THR A 240 -4.54 13.61 -48.23
C THR A 240 -3.81 14.00 -46.95
N ASN A 241 -4.05 13.31 -45.84
CA ASN A 241 -3.39 13.59 -44.56
C ASN A 241 -2.07 12.81 -44.45
N GLU A 242 -0.95 13.54 -44.48
CA GLU A 242 0.39 12.94 -44.46
C GLU A 242 0.81 12.48 -43.05
N ASP A 243 0.36 13.16 -41.99
CA ASP A 243 0.71 12.85 -40.59
C ASP A 243 -0.53 12.79 -39.68
N PRO A 244 -1.38 11.74 -39.82
CA PRO A 244 -2.55 11.59 -38.96
C PRO A 244 -2.14 11.26 -37.51
N SER A 245 -2.77 11.96 -36.56
CA SER A 245 -2.65 11.67 -35.13
C SER A 245 -2.89 10.17 -34.83
N TYR A 246 -2.28 9.65 -33.78
CA TYR A 246 -2.49 8.24 -33.38
C TYR A 246 -3.97 7.95 -33.13
N LEU A 247 -4.70 8.88 -32.49
CA LEU A 247 -6.14 8.74 -32.23
C LEU A 247 -6.98 8.71 -33.50
N SER A 248 -6.64 9.49 -34.53
CA SER A 248 -7.34 9.41 -35.82
C SER A 248 -7.10 8.07 -36.51
N ARG A 249 -5.86 7.56 -36.49
CA ARG A 249 -5.53 6.24 -37.06
C ARG A 249 -6.29 5.13 -36.36
N LEU A 250 -6.31 5.18 -35.04
CA LEU A 250 -7.04 4.24 -34.19
C LEU A 250 -8.53 4.24 -34.52
N SER A 251 -9.12 5.43 -34.56
CA SER A 251 -10.55 5.57 -34.75
C SER A 251 -10.98 5.04 -36.12
N VAL A 252 -10.20 5.34 -37.17
CA VAL A 252 -10.39 4.77 -38.50
C VAL A 252 -10.23 3.26 -38.48
N ALA A 253 -9.19 2.72 -37.85
CA ALA A 253 -8.98 1.28 -37.76
C ALA A 253 -10.13 0.56 -37.04
N PHE A 254 -10.66 1.16 -35.97
CA PHE A 254 -11.79 0.64 -35.21
C PHE A 254 -13.07 0.63 -36.03
N TRP A 255 -13.50 1.77 -36.59
CA TRP A 255 -14.76 1.88 -37.31
C TRP A 255 -14.73 1.14 -38.66
N SER A 256 -13.59 1.13 -39.35
CA SER A 256 -13.40 0.36 -40.59
C SER A 256 -13.40 -1.15 -40.37
N THR A 257 -13.17 -1.62 -39.14
CA THR A 257 -13.29 -3.03 -38.76
C THR A 257 -14.68 -3.35 -38.23
N LEU A 258 -15.17 -2.59 -37.25
CA LEU A 258 -16.41 -2.89 -36.53
C LEU A 258 -17.63 -2.84 -37.44
N LEU A 259 -17.77 -1.76 -38.21
CA LEU A 259 -19.01 -1.47 -38.95
C LEU A 259 -19.24 -2.48 -40.10
N PRO A 260 -18.24 -2.81 -40.93
CA PRO A 260 -18.41 -3.84 -41.94
C PRO A 260 -18.60 -5.22 -41.33
N THR A 261 -17.92 -5.52 -40.21
CA THR A 261 -18.08 -6.81 -39.53
C THR A 261 -19.48 -6.97 -38.95
N LEU A 262 -20.04 -5.93 -38.31
CA LEU A 262 -21.42 -5.91 -37.85
C LEU A 262 -22.41 -6.03 -39.00
N ALA A 263 -22.16 -5.38 -40.14
CA ALA A 263 -23.03 -5.52 -41.31
C ALA A 263 -23.03 -6.93 -41.87
N VAL A 264 -21.87 -7.59 -41.96
CA VAL A 264 -21.78 -9.00 -42.38
C VAL A 264 -22.43 -9.93 -41.36
N ALA A 265 -22.18 -9.72 -40.07
CA ALA A 265 -22.82 -10.51 -39.01
C ALA A 265 -24.34 -10.36 -39.02
N ALA A 266 -24.84 -9.13 -39.19
CA ALA A 266 -26.26 -8.84 -39.30
C ALA A 266 -26.86 -9.46 -40.57
N PHE A 267 -26.17 -9.39 -41.71
CA PHE A 267 -26.58 -10.06 -42.95
C PHE A 267 -26.70 -11.58 -42.74
N LEU A 268 -25.65 -12.23 -42.24
CA LEU A 268 -25.61 -13.68 -42.07
C LEU A 268 -26.63 -14.14 -41.00
N GLY A 269 -26.67 -13.47 -39.85
CA GLY A 269 -27.58 -13.77 -38.75
C GLY A 269 -29.04 -13.59 -39.14
N SER A 270 -29.39 -12.48 -39.81
CA SER A 270 -30.76 -12.25 -40.30
C SER A 270 -31.14 -13.25 -41.40
N THR A 271 -30.22 -13.60 -42.31
CA THR A 271 -30.46 -14.63 -43.32
C THR A 271 -30.82 -15.98 -42.68
N ILE A 272 -30.05 -16.41 -41.68
CA ILE A 272 -30.31 -17.66 -40.95
C ILE A 272 -31.63 -17.58 -40.18
N PHE A 273 -31.86 -16.47 -39.47
CA PHE A 273 -33.09 -16.25 -38.71
C PHE A 273 -34.33 -16.35 -39.60
N PHE A 274 -34.33 -15.66 -40.75
CA PHE A 274 -35.47 -15.70 -41.66
C PHE A 274 -35.60 -17.04 -42.38
N PHE A 275 -34.49 -17.70 -42.74
CA PHE A 275 -34.55 -19.05 -43.30
C PHE A 275 -35.14 -20.05 -42.30
N ASN A 276 -34.85 -19.90 -41.01
CA ASN A 276 -35.48 -20.70 -39.96
C ASN A 276 -36.97 -20.36 -39.81
N TYR A 277 -37.30 -19.07 -39.72
CA TYR A 277 -38.67 -18.57 -39.59
C TYR A 277 -39.61 -19.06 -40.71
N TYR A 278 -39.15 -19.03 -41.96
CA TYR A 278 -39.93 -19.50 -43.11
C TYR A 278 -39.89 -21.03 -43.34
N ASN A 279 -39.26 -21.78 -42.41
CA ASN A 279 -39.02 -23.22 -42.52
C ASN A 279 -38.34 -23.60 -43.84
N VAL A 280 -37.34 -22.81 -44.24
CA VAL A 280 -36.43 -23.11 -45.37
C VAL A 280 -35.34 -24.07 -44.92
N LEU A 281 -34.90 -23.97 -43.67
CA LEU A 281 -33.86 -24.82 -43.10
C LEU A 281 -34.43 -26.15 -42.64
N ARG A 282 -33.76 -27.24 -43.03
CA ARG A 282 -33.86 -28.54 -42.34
C ARG A 282 -32.88 -28.52 -41.16
N GLY A 283 -33.18 -29.25 -40.08
CA GLY A 283 -32.37 -29.26 -38.84
C GLY A 283 -30.85 -29.36 -39.10
N ASP A 284 -30.42 -30.33 -39.91
CA ASP A 284 -28.98 -30.55 -40.21
C ASP A 284 -28.37 -29.39 -41.02
N ILE A 285 -29.10 -28.88 -42.01
CA ILE A 285 -28.65 -27.77 -42.86
C ILE A 285 -28.57 -26.47 -42.07
N GLY A 286 -29.48 -26.26 -41.12
CA GLY A 286 -29.44 -25.12 -40.23
C GLY A 286 -28.15 -25.08 -39.42
N LEU A 287 -27.68 -26.23 -38.92
CA LEU A 287 -26.41 -26.34 -38.21
C LEU A 287 -25.22 -26.04 -39.13
N PHE A 288 -25.21 -26.60 -40.35
CA PHE A 288 -24.14 -26.34 -41.32
C PHE A 288 -24.08 -24.87 -41.75
N LEU A 289 -25.22 -24.22 -41.98
CA LEU A 289 -25.25 -22.80 -42.33
C LEU A 289 -24.83 -21.90 -41.16
N ASN A 290 -25.22 -22.22 -39.92
CA ASN A 290 -24.75 -21.49 -38.74
C ASN A 290 -23.22 -21.60 -38.59
N ALA A 291 -22.68 -22.81 -38.73
CA ALA A 291 -21.24 -23.03 -38.71
C ALA A 291 -20.53 -22.26 -39.84
N LEU A 292 -21.05 -22.33 -41.08
CA LEU A 292 -20.49 -21.61 -42.23
C LEU A 292 -20.55 -20.08 -42.05
N ALA A 293 -21.66 -19.55 -41.54
CA ALA A 293 -21.80 -18.13 -41.24
C ALA A 293 -20.79 -17.67 -40.19
N THR A 294 -20.57 -18.49 -39.15
CA THR A 294 -19.56 -18.23 -38.13
C THR A 294 -18.16 -18.19 -38.75
N VAL A 295 -17.82 -19.13 -39.64
CA VAL A 295 -16.54 -19.12 -40.39
C VAL A 295 -16.38 -17.83 -41.20
N ILE A 296 -17.38 -17.46 -42.00
CA ILE A 296 -17.33 -16.26 -42.83
C ILE A 296 -17.16 -15.01 -41.97
N GLY A 297 -17.94 -14.90 -40.88
CA GLY A 297 -17.89 -13.76 -39.96
C GLY A 297 -16.54 -13.62 -39.27
N VAL A 298 -15.99 -14.70 -38.72
CA VAL A 298 -14.69 -14.69 -38.03
C VAL A 298 -13.56 -14.38 -39.00
N VAL A 299 -13.49 -15.05 -40.15
CA VAL A 299 -12.45 -14.80 -41.16
C VAL A 299 -12.52 -13.36 -41.67
N PHE A 300 -13.73 -12.84 -41.94
CA PHE A 300 -13.92 -11.46 -42.36
C PHE A 300 -13.47 -10.46 -41.29
N CYS A 301 -13.83 -10.70 -40.03
CA CYS A 301 -13.43 -9.88 -38.89
C CYS A 301 -11.91 -9.83 -38.73
N VAL A 302 -11.25 -11.00 -38.69
CA VAL A 302 -9.79 -11.10 -38.56
C VAL A 302 -9.08 -10.44 -39.74
N ASN A 303 -9.58 -10.63 -40.97
CA ASN A 303 -9.04 -9.99 -42.15
C ASN A 303 -9.14 -8.46 -42.07
N ARG A 304 -10.31 -7.93 -41.68
CA ARG A 304 -10.53 -6.49 -41.54
C ARG A 304 -9.69 -5.89 -40.43
N LEU A 305 -9.64 -6.51 -39.26
CA LEU A 305 -8.84 -6.07 -38.14
C LEU A 305 -7.35 -6.02 -38.50
N THR A 306 -6.83 -7.07 -39.15
CA THR A 306 -5.41 -7.12 -39.54
C THR A 306 -5.08 -6.10 -40.63
N ASN A 307 -5.99 -5.90 -41.60
CA ASN A 307 -5.82 -4.85 -42.61
C ASN A 307 -5.85 -3.46 -41.98
N ALA A 308 -6.79 -3.17 -41.08
CA ALA A 308 -6.91 -1.88 -40.41
C ALA A 308 -5.70 -1.58 -39.50
N ALA A 309 -5.15 -2.60 -38.84
CA ALA A 309 -3.98 -2.42 -37.97
C ALA A 309 -2.67 -2.19 -38.73
N LEU A 310 -2.47 -2.90 -39.85
CA LEU A 310 -1.23 -2.84 -40.63
C LEU A 310 -1.30 -1.87 -41.83
N GLU A 311 -2.51 -1.52 -42.25
CA GLU A 311 -2.89 -0.65 -43.38
C GLU A 311 -1.86 -0.65 -44.54
N PRO A 312 -1.72 -1.76 -45.29
CA PRO A 312 -0.63 -1.89 -46.27
C PRO A 312 -0.78 -0.95 -47.48
N ARG A 313 -1.97 -0.37 -47.68
CA ARG A 313 -2.29 0.55 -48.78
C ARG A 313 -1.91 2.00 -48.44
N LEU A 314 -2.14 2.42 -47.20
CA LEU A 314 -1.88 3.78 -46.73
C LEU A 314 -0.86 3.73 -45.57
N PRO A 315 0.44 3.79 -45.91
CA PRO A 315 1.56 3.86 -44.96
C PRO A 315 1.33 4.71 -43.73
N ASN A 316 0.78 5.90 -43.90
CA ASN A 316 0.68 6.91 -42.85
C ASN A 316 -0.44 6.60 -41.85
N TRP A 317 -1.37 5.71 -42.21
CA TRP A 317 -2.53 5.35 -41.40
C TRP A 317 -2.35 4.08 -40.56
N ARG A 318 -1.22 3.38 -40.69
CA ARG A 318 -0.95 2.14 -39.95
C ARG A 318 -0.82 2.39 -38.43
N LEU A 319 -1.35 1.46 -37.64
CA LEU A 319 -1.22 1.48 -36.17
C LEU A 319 0.10 0.88 -35.70
N ILE A 320 0.54 -0.20 -36.36
CA ILE A 320 1.78 -0.88 -36.05
C ILE A 320 2.80 -0.49 -37.11
N PRO A 321 4.01 -0.04 -36.74
CA PRO A 321 5.01 0.47 -37.68
C PRO A 321 5.71 -0.66 -38.46
N VAL A 322 4.95 -1.43 -39.26
CA VAL A 322 5.46 -2.51 -40.12
C VAL A 322 5.50 -2.05 -41.57
N GLU A 323 6.61 -2.29 -42.27
CA GLU A 323 6.78 -1.94 -43.68
C GLU A 323 5.73 -2.56 -44.61
N THR A 324 5.40 -1.88 -45.71
CA THR A 324 4.27 -2.26 -46.61
C THR A 324 4.42 -3.64 -47.24
N GLY A 325 5.66 -4.10 -47.51
CA GLY A 325 5.95 -5.44 -48.02
C GLY A 325 5.58 -6.53 -47.01
N PRO A 326 6.26 -6.57 -45.84
CA PRO A 326 5.92 -7.49 -44.76
C PRO A 326 4.47 -7.37 -44.28
N ALA A 327 3.88 -6.17 -44.24
CA ALA A 327 2.49 -5.94 -43.85
C ALA A 327 1.50 -6.72 -44.73
N ARG A 328 1.69 -6.72 -46.06
CA ARG A 328 0.86 -7.50 -46.99
C ARG A 328 0.95 -9.00 -46.73
N TRP A 329 2.14 -9.50 -46.42
CA TRP A 329 2.34 -10.90 -46.08
C TRP A 329 1.69 -11.25 -44.74
N LEU A 330 1.82 -10.42 -43.72
CA LEU A 330 1.18 -10.63 -42.43
C LEU A 330 -0.35 -10.69 -42.56
N VAL A 331 -0.97 -9.76 -43.29
CA VAL A 331 -2.42 -9.80 -43.56
C VAL A 331 -2.83 -11.13 -44.19
N ARG A 332 -2.09 -11.60 -45.20
CA ARG A 332 -2.39 -12.87 -45.90
C ARG A 332 -2.21 -14.08 -44.99
N LEU A 333 -1.11 -14.16 -44.25
CA LEU A 333 -0.81 -15.26 -43.34
C LEU A 333 -1.84 -15.32 -42.20
N THR A 334 -2.20 -14.17 -41.60
CA THR A 334 -3.20 -14.13 -40.52
C THR A 334 -4.58 -14.52 -41.01
N THR A 335 -4.95 -14.07 -42.21
CA THR A 335 -6.21 -14.47 -42.84
C THR A 335 -6.20 -15.97 -43.18
N ALA A 336 -5.10 -16.51 -43.73
CA ALA A 336 -4.96 -17.92 -44.02
C ALA A 336 -5.07 -18.78 -42.75
N MET A 337 -4.44 -18.35 -41.65
CA MET A 337 -4.54 -19.02 -40.35
C MET A 337 -5.97 -19.04 -39.83
N ALA A 338 -6.68 -17.91 -39.89
CA ALA A 338 -8.09 -17.81 -39.50
C ALA A 338 -8.98 -18.71 -40.38
N VAL A 339 -8.72 -18.79 -41.68
CA VAL A 339 -9.44 -19.69 -42.61
C VAL A 339 -9.22 -21.14 -42.22
N VAL A 340 -7.99 -21.58 -41.99
CA VAL A 340 -7.68 -22.97 -41.66
C VAL A 340 -8.36 -23.41 -40.36
N ILE A 341 -8.29 -22.60 -39.30
CA ILE A 341 -8.91 -22.91 -38.00
C ILE A 341 -10.44 -22.90 -38.11
N SER A 342 -11.00 -21.87 -38.75
CA SER A 342 -12.45 -21.74 -38.88
C SER A 342 -13.02 -22.84 -39.76
N PHE A 343 -12.35 -23.18 -40.86
CA PHE A 343 -12.76 -24.27 -41.74
C PHE A 343 -12.66 -25.64 -41.05
N ASN A 344 -11.61 -25.90 -40.27
CA ASN A 344 -11.52 -27.11 -39.44
C ASN A 344 -12.69 -27.19 -38.44
N THR A 345 -13.07 -26.07 -37.84
CA THR A 345 -14.23 -25.99 -36.92
C THR A 345 -15.54 -26.27 -37.65
N PHE A 346 -15.74 -25.71 -38.86
CA PHE A 346 -16.90 -26.00 -39.71
C PHE A 346 -16.99 -27.47 -40.06
N LEU A 347 -15.89 -28.08 -40.51
CA LEU A 347 -15.85 -29.50 -40.78
C LEU A 347 -16.22 -30.28 -39.50
N SER A 348 -15.82 -29.84 -38.31
CA SER A 348 -16.21 -30.51 -37.07
C SER A 348 -17.70 -30.62 -36.89
N VAL A 349 -18.42 -29.54 -37.12
CA VAL A 349 -19.89 -29.55 -37.07
C VAL A 349 -20.48 -30.49 -38.11
N VAL A 350 -19.88 -30.59 -39.31
CA VAL A 350 -20.32 -31.52 -40.35
C VAL A 350 -20.13 -32.97 -39.90
N ASN A 351 -18.92 -33.34 -39.48
CA ASN A 351 -18.59 -34.70 -39.05
C ASN A 351 -19.43 -35.17 -37.85
N ASP A 352 -19.61 -34.30 -36.85
CA ASP A 352 -20.38 -34.61 -35.65
C ASP A 352 -21.85 -34.90 -35.99
N LYS A 353 -22.39 -34.26 -37.03
CA LYS A 353 -23.77 -34.49 -37.49
C LYS A 353 -23.92 -35.63 -38.49
N MET A 354 -22.88 -35.89 -39.29
CA MET A 354 -22.86 -37.01 -40.24
C MET A 354 -22.53 -38.35 -39.57
N GLY A 355 -22.14 -38.35 -38.29
CA GLY A 355 -21.73 -39.56 -37.56
C GLY A 355 -20.41 -40.11 -38.07
N SER A 356 -19.52 -39.24 -38.56
CA SER A 356 -18.27 -39.64 -39.19
C SER A 356 -17.32 -40.35 -38.21
N PRO A 357 -16.49 -41.29 -38.69
CA PRO A 357 -15.49 -41.96 -37.87
C PRO A 357 -14.53 -40.98 -37.20
N LEU A 358 -14.12 -41.30 -35.95
CA LEU A 358 -13.18 -40.48 -35.18
C LEU A 358 -11.82 -40.32 -35.92
N SER A 359 -11.40 -41.33 -36.67
CA SER A 359 -10.17 -41.32 -37.48
C SER A 359 -10.13 -40.16 -38.48
N LEU A 360 -11.26 -39.87 -39.14
CA LEU A 360 -11.38 -38.78 -40.10
C LEU A 360 -11.32 -37.40 -39.41
N THR A 361 -11.95 -37.28 -38.25
CA THR A 361 -11.87 -36.08 -37.40
C THR A 361 -10.44 -35.79 -36.98
N ILE A 362 -9.68 -36.82 -36.60
CA ILE A 362 -8.27 -36.71 -36.21
C ILE A 362 -7.41 -36.33 -37.42
N ALA A 363 -7.61 -36.98 -38.57
CA ALA A 363 -6.80 -36.78 -39.77
C ALA A 363 -6.85 -35.34 -40.31
N ARG A 364 -8.05 -34.77 -40.47
CA ARG A 364 -8.20 -33.38 -40.93
C ARG A 364 -7.61 -32.38 -39.93
N SER A 365 -7.77 -32.63 -38.62
CA SER A 365 -7.28 -31.74 -37.57
C SER A 365 -5.76 -31.82 -37.44
N PHE A 366 -5.17 -32.98 -37.71
CA PHE A 366 -3.73 -33.11 -37.92
C PHE A 366 -3.27 -32.22 -39.08
N VAL A 367 -3.91 -32.29 -40.26
CA VAL A 367 -3.54 -31.44 -41.40
C VAL A 367 -3.69 -29.95 -41.06
N ALA A 368 -4.80 -29.55 -40.44
CA ALA A 368 -5.06 -28.16 -40.06
C ALA A 368 -4.01 -27.63 -39.08
N THR A 369 -3.64 -28.40 -38.04
CA THR A 369 -2.64 -27.99 -37.04
C THR A 369 -1.23 -27.88 -37.62
N ILE A 370 -0.85 -28.78 -38.55
CA ILE A 370 0.42 -28.67 -39.28
C ILE A 370 0.46 -27.39 -40.11
N ILE A 371 -0.61 -27.07 -40.84
CA ILE A 371 -0.70 -25.84 -41.64
C ILE A 371 -0.60 -24.60 -40.74
N VAL A 372 -1.30 -24.58 -39.60
CA VAL A 372 -1.22 -23.47 -38.63
C VAL A 372 0.20 -23.31 -38.10
N GLY A 373 0.86 -24.41 -37.70
CA GLY A 373 2.24 -24.37 -37.22
C GLY A 373 3.22 -23.83 -38.27
N VAL A 374 3.07 -24.22 -39.54
CA VAL A 374 3.86 -23.69 -40.66
C VAL A 374 3.59 -22.19 -40.86
N ILE A 375 2.33 -21.76 -40.82
CA ILE A 375 1.97 -20.34 -40.95
C ILE A 375 2.62 -19.51 -39.83
N LEU A 376 2.62 -19.99 -38.58
CA LEU A 376 3.28 -19.31 -37.46
C LEU A 376 4.79 -19.20 -37.66
N ILE A 377 5.44 -20.24 -38.14
CA ILE A 377 6.88 -20.20 -38.47
C ILE A 377 7.15 -19.18 -39.56
N LEU A 378 6.34 -19.16 -40.64
CA LEU A 378 6.46 -18.19 -41.72
C LEU A 378 6.29 -16.74 -41.22
N MET A 379 5.30 -16.48 -40.34
CA MET A 379 5.11 -15.17 -39.72
C MET A 379 6.32 -14.73 -38.89
N ALA A 380 6.92 -15.64 -38.13
CA ALA A 380 8.07 -15.37 -37.28
C ALA A 380 9.37 -15.12 -38.08
N MET A 381 9.46 -15.66 -39.30
CA MET A 381 10.59 -15.45 -40.22
C MET A 381 10.54 -14.11 -40.96
N LEU A 382 9.40 -13.42 -40.96
CA LEU A 382 9.28 -12.09 -41.58
C LEU A 382 10.18 -11.06 -40.86
N ARG A 383 10.66 -10.08 -41.63
CA ARG A 383 11.42 -8.93 -41.13
C ARG A 383 10.57 -7.66 -41.29
N PRO A 384 9.73 -7.32 -40.32
CA PRO A 384 8.72 -6.28 -40.47
C PRO A 384 9.24 -4.84 -40.41
N PHE A 385 10.42 -4.62 -39.81
CA PHE A 385 10.93 -3.28 -39.54
C PHE A 385 12.11 -2.95 -40.45
N LYS A 386 12.24 -1.68 -40.85
CA LYS A 386 13.40 -1.14 -41.55
C LYS A 386 14.10 -0.13 -40.65
N ALA A 387 15.41 -0.28 -40.46
CA ALA A 387 16.16 0.67 -39.64
C ALA A 387 16.52 1.94 -40.44
N ARG A 388 17.01 2.96 -39.73
CA ARG A 388 17.44 4.24 -40.35
C ARG A 388 18.55 4.06 -41.41
N ASP A 389 19.34 2.99 -41.31
CA ASP A 389 20.38 2.60 -42.27
C ASP A 389 19.85 1.81 -43.48
N GLY A 390 18.53 1.55 -43.54
CA GLY A 390 17.88 0.78 -44.60
C GLY A 390 17.92 -0.75 -44.41
N SER A 391 18.57 -1.26 -43.37
CA SER A 391 18.64 -2.70 -43.06
C SER A 391 17.31 -3.24 -42.52
N TRP A 392 17.00 -4.49 -42.86
CA TRP A 392 15.79 -5.18 -42.41
C TRP A 392 15.99 -5.78 -41.01
N ARG A 393 15.19 -5.33 -40.05
CA ARG A 393 15.18 -5.83 -38.67
C ARG A 393 14.06 -6.88 -38.48
N PRO A 394 14.37 -8.02 -37.83
CA PRO A 394 13.37 -9.02 -37.47
C PRO A 394 12.46 -8.50 -36.34
N TRP A 395 11.45 -9.30 -36.00
CA TRP A 395 10.68 -9.13 -34.76
C TRP A 395 11.61 -9.06 -33.53
N PRO A 396 11.16 -8.42 -32.42
CA PRO A 396 11.83 -8.52 -31.14
C PRO A 396 12.12 -9.98 -30.79
N ALA A 397 13.30 -10.26 -30.23
CA ALA A 397 13.77 -11.63 -30.00
C ALA A 397 12.73 -12.48 -29.27
N TRP A 398 12.12 -11.96 -28.21
CA TRP A 398 11.09 -12.65 -27.45
C TRP A 398 9.90 -13.08 -28.32
N LEU A 399 9.35 -12.17 -29.15
CA LEU A 399 8.18 -12.45 -29.99
C LEU A 399 8.51 -13.43 -31.14
N ARG A 400 9.73 -13.32 -31.69
CA ARG A 400 10.21 -14.23 -32.74
C ARG A 400 10.34 -15.65 -32.22
N TYR A 401 11.04 -15.82 -31.10
CA TYR A 401 11.31 -17.14 -30.55
C TYR A 401 10.07 -17.78 -29.93
N THR A 402 9.14 -17.00 -29.35
CA THR A 402 7.85 -17.53 -28.89
C THR A 402 7.00 -18.01 -30.06
N SER A 403 6.90 -17.24 -31.15
CA SER A 403 6.13 -17.64 -32.34
C SER A 403 6.73 -18.87 -33.03
N LEU A 404 8.06 -18.94 -33.15
CA LEU A 404 8.76 -20.14 -33.65
C LEU A 404 8.56 -21.34 -32.74
N GLY A 405 8.70 -21.15 -31.42
CA GLY A 405 8.53 -22.20 -30.42
C GLY A 405 7.11 -22.76 -30.44
N LEU A 406 6.09 -21.90 -30.51
CA LEU A 406 4.68 -22.30 -30.61
C LEU A 406 4.39 -23.02 -31.93
N GLY A 407 4.88 -22.51 -33.06
CA GLY A 407 4.74 -23.18 -34.36
C GLY A 407 5.39 -24.57 -34.37
N LEU A 408 6.63 -24.68 -33.87
CA LEU A 408 7.31 -25.98 -33.78
C LEU A 408 6.62 -26.92 -32.78
N PHE A 409 6.18 -26.41 -31.63
CA PHE A 409 5.45 -27.18 -30.63
C PHE A 409 4.14 -27.74 -31.17
N THR A 410 3.35 -26.94 -31.89
CA THR A 410 2.10 -27.41 -32.52
C THR A 410 2.36 -28.57 -33.48
N ILE A 411 3.41 -28.46 -34.31
CA ILE A 411 3.80 -29.51 -35.26
C ILE A 411 4.27 -30.78 -34.52
N ILE A 412 5.17 -30.64 -33.54
CA ILE A 412 5.69 -31.79 -32.78
C ILE A 412 4.55 -32.48 -32.01
N ALA A 413 3.68 -31.73 -31.34
CA ALA A 413 2.53 -32.28 -30.62
C ALA A 413 1.61 -33.06 -31.58
N ALA A 414 1.33 -32.51 -32.76
CA ALA A 414 0.54 -33.19 -33.79
C ALA A 414 1.20 -34.49 -34.27
N LEU A 415 2.51 -34.47 -34.55
CA LEU A 415 3.28 -35.65 -34.99
C LEU A 415 3.38 -36.75 -33.93
N LEU A 416 3.41 -36.39 -32.65
CA LEU A 416 3.43 -37.34 -31.53
C LEU A 416 2.05 -37.96 -31.22
N GLY A 417 0.99 -37.46 -31.85
CA GLY A 417 -0.39 -37.94 -31.68
C GLY A 417 -1.23 -37.15 -30.68
N TYR A 418 -0.72 -36.04 -30.13
CA TYR A 418 -1.46 -35.16 -29.23
C TYR A 418 -2.26 -34.11 -30.02
N ILE A 419 -3.23 -34.57 -30.81
CA ILE A 419 -4.01 -33.70 -31.71
C ILE A 419 -4.83 -32.65 -30.94
N GLY A 420 -5.43 -33.03 -29.80
CA GLY A 420 -6.18 -32.09 -28.96
C GLY A 420 -5.30 -30.94 -28.44
N LEU A 421 -4.08 -31.24 -28.01
CA LEU A 421 -3.09 -30.23 -27.60
C LEU A 421 -2.68 -29.31 -28.75
N ALA A 422 -2.40 -29.87 -29.93
CA ALA A 422 -2.01 -29.09 -31.11
C ALA A 422 -3.16 -28.16 -31.57
N LEU A 423 -4.40 -28.64 -31.55
CA LEU A 423 -5.60 -27.85 -31.83
C LEU A 423 -5.79 -26.74 -30.81
N PHE A 424 -5.66 -27.06 -29.51
CA PHE A 424 -5.80 -26.08 -28.44
C PHE A 424 -4.78 -24.95 -28.60
N VAL A 425 -3.49 -25.27 -28.79
CA VAL A 425 -2.47 -24.24 -29.00
C VAL A 425 -2.74 -23.44 -30.27
N SER A 426 -3.11 -24.09 -31.39
CA SER A 426 -3.45 -23.41 -32.65
C SER A 426 -4.58 -22.40 -32.46
N LEU A 427 -5.65 -22.80 -31.75
CA LEU A 427 -6.78 -21.92 -31.43
C LEU A 427 -6.35 -20.79 -30.50
N GLN A 428 -5.64 -21.09 -29.41
CA GLN A 428 -5.24 -20.07 -28.45
C GLN A 428 -4.29 -19.03 -29.04
N VAL A 429 -3.39 -19.42 -29.94
CA VAL A 429 -2.50 -18.44 -30.62
C VAL A 429 -3.31 -17.41 -31.41
N VAL A 430 -4.38 -17.83 -32.10
CA VAL A 430 -5.23 -16.90 -32.84
C VAL A 430 -6.12 -16.08 -31.92
N VAL A 431 -6.86 -16.74 -31.02
CA VAL A 431 -7.85 -16.04 -30.20
C VAL A 431 -7.16 -15.16 -29.15
N THR A 432 -6.20 -15.72 -28.38
CA THR A 432 -5.43 -14.94 -27.38
C THR A 432 -4.57 -13.88 -28.06
N GLY A 433 -3.95 -14.19 -29.21
CA GLY A 433 -3.22 -13.20 -30.00
C GLY A 433 -4.08 -12.03 -30.43
N THR A 434 -5.31 -12.29 -30.89
CA THR A 434 -6.28 -11.24 -31.27
C THR A 434 -6.70 -10.40 -30.06
N ALA A 435 -6.99 -11.04 -28.93
CA ALA A 435 -7.33 -10.35 -27.69
C ALA A 435 -6.19 -9.44 -27.20
N LEU A 436 -4.95 -9.94 -27.20
CA LEU A 436 -3.76 -9.18 -26.81
C LEU A 436 -3.47 -8.01 -27.75
N ILE A 437 -3.58 -8.19 -29.07
CA ILE A 437 -3.41 -7.11 -30.04
C ILE A 437 -4.48 -6.03 -29.82
N THR A 438 -5.73 -6.43 -29.57
CA THR A 438 -6.83 -5.49 -29.32
C THR A 438 -6.61 -4.73 -28.01
N ALA A 439 -6.18 -5.42 -26.94
CA ALA A 439 -5.82 -4.80 -25.67
C ALA A 439 -4.64 -3.81 -25.83
N TYR A 440 -3.63 -4.20 -26.60
CA TYR A 440 -2.46 -3.36 -26.90
C TYR A 440 -2.82 -2.11 -27.69
N ILE A 441 -3.69 -2.25 -28.71
CA ILE A 441 -4.27 -1.12 -29.44
C ILE A 441 -5.03 -0.20 -28.48
N GLY A 442 -5.84 -0.75 -27.58
CA GLY A 442 -6.51 0.00 -26.52
C GLY A 442 -5.52 0.76 -25.62
N PHE A 443 -4.42 0.12 -25.21
CA PHE A 443 -3.41 0.72 -24.35
C PHE A 443 -2.72 1.91 -25.04
N LEU A 444 -2.33 1.75 -26.31
CA LEU A 444 -1.78 2.85 -27.10
C LEU A 444 -2.80 3.98 -27.30
N SER A 445 -4.09 3.65 -27.37
CA SER A 445 -5.18 4.65 -27.42
C SER A 445 -5.25 5.47 -26.14
N ALA A 446 -5.19 4.80 -24.99
CA ALA A 446 -5.17 5.44 -23.69
C ALA A 446 -3.95 6.36 -23.56
N GLN A 447 -2.77 5.88 -23.98
CA GLN A 447 -1.54 6.67 -23.96
C GLN A 447 -1.68 7.93 -24.83
N ALA A 448 -2.19 7.81 -26.05
CA ALA A 448 -2.39 8.94 -26.95
C ALA A 448 -3.46 9.94 -26.45
N ILE A 449 -4.42 9.52 -25.62
CA ILE A 449 -5.37 10.44 -24.95
C ILE A 449 -4.69 11.21 -23.81
N GLY A 450 -3.70 10.59 -23.15
CA GLY A 450 -2.97 11.18 -22.03
C GLY A 450 -1.82 12.10 -22.44
N GLU A 451 -1.50 12.21 -23.73
CA GLU A 451 -0.52 13.18 -24.25
C GLU A 451 -1.04 14.63 -24.07
N GLU A 452 -0.12 15.57 -23.85
CA GLU A 452 -0.42 16.98 -23.63
C GLU A 452 -1.25 17.56 -24.79
N SER A 453 -2.35 18.27 -24.48
CA SER A 453 -3.31 18.81 -25.44
C SER A 453 -4.03 17.80 -26.35
N ALA A 454 -3.77 16.50 -26.23
CA ALA A 454 -4.38 15.49 -27.10
C ALA A 454 -5.87 15.28 -26.78
N PHE A 455 -6.23 15.27 -25.49
CA PHE A 455 -7.63 15.15 -25.06
C PHE A 455 -8.48 16.34 -25.54
N ALA A 456 -7.94 17.57 -25.49
CA ALA A 456 -8.62 18.78 -25.96
C ALA A 456 -9.00 18.68 -27.44
N ASN A 457 -8.19 18.02 -28.26
CA ASN A 457 -8.44 17.82 -29.70
C ASN A 457 -9.48 16.74 -30.01
N THR A 458 -9.89 15.94 -29.03
CA THR A 458 -10.96 14.95 -29.21
C THR A 458 -12.33 15.61 -29.40
N SER A 459 -13.30 14.87 -29.94
CA SER A 459 -14.68 15.37 -30.06
C SER A 459 -15.32 15.71 -28.71
N VAL A 460 -14.93 14.98 -27.65
CA VAL A 460 -15.41 15.20 -26.28
C VAL A 460 -14.70 16.39 -25.64
N GLY A 461 -13.37 16.49 -25.79
CA GLY A 461 -12.59 17.63 -25.31
C GLY A 461 -13.04 18.95 -25.92
N ARG A 462 -13.25 19.00 -27.25
CA ARG A 462 -13.79 20.17 -27.93
C ARG A 462 -15.20 20.54 -27.48
N TRP A 463 -16.05 19.55 -27.23
CA TRP A 463 -17.38 19.80 -26.69
C TRP A 463 -17.32 20.35 -25.26
N LEU A 464 -16.43 19.80 -24.42
CA LEU A 464 -16.25 20.23 -23.04
C LEU A 464 -15.65 21.65 -22.96
N SER A 465 -14.69 21.96 -23.82
CA SER A 465 -14.12 23.31 -24.00
C SER A 465 -15.16 24.30 -24.53
N ALA A 466 -16.02 23.89 -25.48
CA ALA A 466 -17.07 24.76 -26.02
C ALA A 466 -18.24 25.02 -25.06
N ASN A 467 -18.49 24.09 -24.12
CA ASN A 467 -19.66 24.13 -23.23
C ASN A 467 -19.28 24.47 -21.77
N SER A 468 -17.99 24.65 -21.47
CA SER A 468 -17.51 24.93 -20.11
C SER A 468 -16.22 25.78 -20.17
N SER A 469 -16.07 26.72 -19.24
CA SER A 469 -14.90 27.61 -19.15
C SER A 469 -13.71 26.95 -18.42
N TYR A 470 -13.38 25.70 -18.78
CA TYR A 470 -12.23 25.02 -18.19
C TYR A 470 -10.92 25.59 -18.75
N GLU A 471 -9.96 25.79 -17.87
CA GLU A 471 -8.58 26.15 -18.23
C GLU A 471 -7.90 24.97 -18.97
N ASP A 472 -7.00 25.24 -19.90
CA ASP A 472 -6.34 24.20 -20.71
C ASP A 472 -5.63 23.15 -19.83
N THR A 473 -5.11 23.57 -18.68
CA THR A 473 -4.51 22.71 -17.65
C THR A 473 -5.50 21.71 -17.06
N ALA A 474 -6.77 22.09 -16.89
CA ALA A 474 -7.81 21.19 -16.37
C ALA A 474 -8.21 20.13 -17.40
N LEU A 475 -8.22 20.49 -18.70
CA LEU A 475 -8.48 19.54 -19.78
C LEU A 475 -7.34 18.52 -19.92
N ASP A 476 -6.10 18.93 -19.72
CA ASP A 476 -4.95 18.01 -19.71
C ASP A 476 -4.98 17.06 -18.50
N GLN A 477 -5.30 17.57 -17.31
CA GLN A 477 -5.50 16.71 -16.13
C GLN A 477 -6.63 15.70 -16.35
N LEU A 478 -7.74 16.10 -16.97
CA LEU A 478 -8.82 15.19 -17.35
C LEU A 478 -8.35 14.15 -18.38
N GLY A 479 -7.54 14.54 -19.37
CA GLY A 479 -6.95 13.62 -20.34
C GLY A 479 -6.13 12.51 -19.67
N LEU A 480 -5.30 12.88 -18.68
CA LEU A 480 -4.53 11.93 -17.89
C LEU A 480 -5.42 10.98 -17.08
N VAL A 481 -6.45 11.49 -16.40
CA VAL A 481 -7.39 10.65 -15.64
C VAL A 481 -8.15 9.70 -16.55
N VAL A 482 -8.61 10.18 -17.71
CA VAL A 482 -9.28 9.35 -18.72
C VAL A 482 -8.35 8.27 -19.27
N SER A 483 -7.08 8.60 -19.53
CA SER A 483 -6.06 7.63 -19.95
C SER A 483 -5.88 6.50 -18.92
N ILE A 484 -5.73 6.85 -17.64
CA ILE A 484 -5.62 5.87 -16.55
C ILE A 484 -6.89 5.02 -16.46
N ALA A 485 -8.07 5.64 -16.54
CA ALA A 485 -9.35 4.94 -16.48
C ALA A 485 -9.52 3.94 -17.65
N ILE A 486 -9.13 4.32 -18.87
CA ILE A 486 -9.16 3.41 -20.03
C ILE A 486 -8.18 2.24 -19.82
N ASN A 487 -6.96 2.50 -19.34
CA ASN A 487 -5.99 1.44 -19.05
C ASN A 487 -6.52 0.45 -18.01
N VAL A 488 -7.15 0.94 -16.94
CA VAL A 488 -7.82 0.09 -15.94
C VAL A 488 -8.96 -0.70 -16.57
N MET A 489 -9.81 -0.06 -17.39
CA MET A 489 -10.89 -0.73 -18.10
C MET A 489 -10.38 -1.85 -19.02
N ILE A 490 -9.29 -1.61 -19.75
CA ILE A 490 -8.68 -2.63 -20.63
C ILE A 490 -8.27 -3.86 -19.81
N VAL A 491 -7.61 -3.68 -18.67
CA VAL A 491 -7.24 -4.80 -17.81
C VAL A 491 -8.50 -5.50 -17.29
N LEU A 492 -9.49 -4.75 -16.79
CA LEU A 492 -10.73 -5.32 -16.25
C LEU A 492 -11.57 -6.08 -17.27
N VAL A 493 -11.49 -5.73 -18.56
CA VAL A 493 -12.23 -6.41 -19.63
C VAL A 493 -11.42 -7.56 -20.24
N PHE A 494 -10.18 -7.30 -20.64
CA PHE A 494 -9.38 -8.28 -21.37
C PHE A 494 -8.79 -9.37 -20.47
N LEU A 495 -8.49 -9.10 -19.20
CA LEU A 495 -7.96 -10.13 -18.30
C LEU A 495 -9.00 -11.24 -18.04
N PRO A 496 -10.25 -10.95 -17.61
CA PRO A 496 -11.27 -12.00 -17.48
C PRO A 496 -11.56 -12.69 -18.81
N LEU A 497 -11.60 -11.93 -19.93
CA LEU A 497 -11.83 -12.50 -21.26
C LEU A 497 -10.74 -13.51 -21.65
N ILE A 498 -9.46 -13.21 -21.40
CA ILE A 498 -8.35 -14.13 -21.64
C ILE A 498 -8.45 -15.36 -20.72
N LEU A 499 -8.78 -15.17 -19.43
CA LEU A 499 -8.97 -16.29 -18.51
C LEU A 499 -10.09 -17.22 -18.98
N LEU A 500 -11.25 -16.67 -19.37
CA LEU A 500 -12.36 -17.44 -19.94
C LEU A 500 -11.94 -18.21 -21.19
N MET A 501 -11.18 -17.58 -22.08
CA MET A 501 -10.66 -18.24 -23.29
C MET A 501 -9.70 -19.38 -22.98
N TRP A 502 -8.98 -19.32 -21.86
CA TRP A 502 -8.10 -20.39 -21.38
C TRP A 502 -8.83 -21.50 -20.62
N GLY A 503 -10.16 -21.44 -20.54
CA GLY A 503 -10.99 -22.44 -19.90
C GLY A 503 -11.28 -22.18 -18.42
N PHE A 504 -10.87 -21.04 -17.87
CA PHE A 504 -11.32 -20.63 -16.54
C PHE A 504 -12.81 -20.34 -16.59
N GLN A 505 -13.52 -20.70 -15.52
CA GLN A 505 -14.95 -20.47 -15.45
C GLN A 505 -15.26 -19.10 -14.81
N PRO A 506 -16.43 -18.50 -15.09
CA PRO A 506 -16.85 -17.27 -14.41
C PRO A 506 -16.79 -17.40 -12.88
N GLY A 507 -17.26 -18.52 -12.33
CA GLY A 507 -17.15 -18.81 -10.89
C GLY A 507 -15.71 -18.88 -10.36
N ASP A 508 -14.76 -19.41 -11.13
CA ASP A 508 -13.34 -19.43 -10.73
C ASP A 508 -12.79 -18.00 -10.67
N ILE A 509 -13.14 -17.18 -11.68
CA ILE A 509 -12.74 -15.78 -11.78
C ILE A 509 -13.38 -14.97 -10.65
N GLU A 510 -14.66 -15.18 -10.36
CA GLU A 510 -15.37 -14.56 -9.24
C GLU A 510 -14.77 -14.97 -7.89
N ALA A 511 -14.47 -16.25 -7.69
CA ALA A 511 -13.82 -16.73 -6.47
C ALA A 511 -12.41 -16.13 -6.29
N TRP A 512 -11.65 -15.99 -7.38
CA TRP A 512 -10.32 -15.37 -7.35
C TRP A 512 -10.42 -13.86 -7.10
N ALA A 513 -11.37 -13.18 -7.74
CA ALA A 513 -11.68 -11.78 -7.51
C ALA A 513 -12.13 -11.53 -6.07
N TYR A 514 -13.00 -12.39 -5.53
CA TYR A 514 -13.43 -12.36 -4.14
C TYR A 514 -12.24 -12.57 -3.19
N LYS A 515 -11.41 -13.58 -3.42
CA LYS A 515 -10.18 -13.80 -2.63
C LYS A 515 -9.22 -12.62 -2.67
N LEU A 516 -9.06 -11.94 -3.80
CA LEU A 516 -8.28 -10.71 -3.90
C LEU A 516 -8.94 -9.54 -3.14
N ALA A 517 -10.27 -9.43 -3.23
CA ALA A 517 -11.04 -8.36 -2.59
C ALA A 517 -11.13 -8.53 -1.07
N THR A 518 -11.34 -9.74 -0.56
CA THR A 518 -11.46 -10.06 0.87
C THR A 518 -10.12 -10.37 1.53
N GLY A 519 -9.10 -10.63 0.73
CA GLY A 519 -7.71 -10.74 1.16
C GLY A 519 -7.14 -12.15 1.17
N ILE A 520 -5.84 -12.21 0.89
CA ILE A 520 -5.03 -13.41 0.96
C ILE A 520 -4.28 -13.39 2.29
N ASN A 521 -4.48 -14.44 3.10
CA ASN A 521 -3.74 -14.62 4.35
C ASN A 521 -2.33 -15.15 4.01
N ILE A 522 -1.29 -14.32 4.19
CA ILE A 522 0.11 -14.74 4.11
C ILE A 522 0.68 -14.67 5.52
N GLY A 523 0.78 -15.82 6.19
CA GLY A 523 1.14 -15.88 7.62
C GLY A 523 0.05 -15.26 8.50
N SER A 524 0.40 -14.29 9.35
CA SER A 524 -0.54 -13.51 10.18
C SER A 524 -1.08 -12.24 9.51
N VAL A 525 -0.67 -11.93 8.27
CA VAL A 525 -1.06 -10.70 7.58
C VAL A 525 -2.12 -11.01 6.52
N THR A 526 -3.26 -10.33 6.62
CA THR A 526 -4.36 -10.44 5.64
C THR A 526 -4.24 -9.29 4.64
N ILE A 527 -3.63 -9.54 3.49
CA ILE A 527 -3.46 -8.51 2.45
C ILE A 527 -4.68 -8.54 1.54
N SER A 528 -5.56 -7.54 1.64
CA SER A 528 -6.72 -7.39 0.76
C SER A 528 -6.59 -6.16 -0.13
N VAL A 529 -7.06 -6.24 -1.37
CA VAL A 529 -7.10 -5.09 -2.29
C VAL A 529 -7.96 -3.97 -1.70
N THR A 530 -9.09 -4.35 -1.08
CA THR A 530 -9.97 -3.42 -0.36
C THR A 530 -9.24 -2.76 0.81
N GLY A 531 -8.48 -3.53 1.59
CA GLY A 531 -7.62 -3.03 2.66
C GLY A 531 -6.61 -2.02 2.12
N ILE A 532 -5.83 -2.37 1.10
CA ILE A 532 -4.84 -1.47 0.48
C ILE A 532 -5.49 -0.16 0.01
N LEU A 533 -6.62 -0.24 -0.72
CA LEU A 533 -7.36 0.92 -1.19
C LEU A 533 -7.85 1.79 -0.02
N SER A 534 -8.44 1.17 1.01
CA SER A 534 -8.89 1.89 2.20
C SER A 534 -7.71 2.54 2.94
N GLY A 535 -6.56 1.87 3.03
CA GLY A 535 -5.34 2.40 3.61
C GLY A 535 -4.77 3.58 2.83
N ILE A 536 -4.79 3.53 1.49
CA ILE A 536 -4.41 4.67 0.63
C ILE A 536 -5.37 5.84 0.86
N VAL A 537 -6.68 5.60 0.86
CA VAL A 537 -7.68 6.66 1.10
C VAL A 537 -7.48 7.30 2.47
N VAL A 538 -7.31 6.49 3.51
CA VAL A 538 -7.05 6.96 4.88
C VAL A 538 -5.74 7.75 4.97
N PHE A 539 -4.67 7.28 4.31
CA PHE A 539 -3.40 8.01 4.23
C PHE A 539 -3.56 9.36 3.54
N VAL A 540 -4.26 9.42 2.40
CA VAL A 540 -4.51 10.65 1.65
C VAL A 540 -5.31 11.64 2.50
N ILE A 541 -6.38 11.18 3.17
CA ILE A 541 -7.15 12.00 4.11
C ILE A 541 -6.26 12.52 5.24
N GLY A 542 -5.47 11.66 5.87
CA GLY A 542 -4.54 12.03 6.93
C GLY A 542 -3.46 13.03 6.48
N TYR A 543 -2.95 12.89 5.26
CA TYR A 543 -2.00 13.81 4.64
C TYR A 543 -2.63 15.20 4.44
N PHE A 544 -3.84 15.25 3.88
CA PHE A 544 -4.58 16.51 3.71
C PHE A 544 -4.91 17.16 5.05
N LEU A 545 -5.36 16.40 6.05
CA LEU A 545 -5.60 16.89 7.41
C LEU A 545 -4.33 17.47 8.03
N THR A 546 -3.18 16.80 7.84
CA THR A 546 -1.88 17.29 8.31
C THR A 546 -1.51 18.61 7.65
N ARG A 547 -1.65 18.71 6.32
CA ARG A 547 -1.37 19.95 5.56
C ARG A 547 -2.29 21.09 5.97
N TRP A 548 -3.58 20.79 6.17
CA TRP A 548 -4.56 21.76 6.64
C TRP A 548 -4.21 22.25 8.05
N PHE A 549 -3.89 21.35 8.98
CA PHE A 549 -3.49 21.69 10.33
C PHE A 549 -2.19 22.51 10.36
N GLN A 550 -1.19 22.16 9.56
CA GLN A 550 0.04 22.96 9.41
C GLN A 550 -0.27 24.38 8.93
N GLY A 551 -1.12 24.53 7.91
CA GLY A 551 -1.52 25.84 7.40
C GLY A 551 -2.29 26.67 8.43
N TRP A 552 -3.22 26.04 9.16
CA TRP A 552 -3.95 26.68 10.25
C TRP A 552 -3.03 27.11 11.39
N LEU A 553 -2.12 26.23 11.84
CA LEU A 553 -1.18 26.50 12.92
C LEU A 553 -0.24 27.65 12.57
N ASP A 554 0.26 27.65 11.33
CA ASP A 554 1.17 28.67 10.82
C ASP A 554 0.44 30.02 10.72
N GLY A 555 -0.71 30.07 10.04
CA GLY A 555 -1.45 31.31 9.77
C GLY A 555 -2.23 31.89 10.95
N SER A 556 -2.77 31.05 11.84
CA SER A 556 -3.67 31.51 12.92
C SER A 556 -2.98 31.65 14.26
N VAL A 557 -2.08 30.72 14.62
CA VAL A 557 -1.46 30.68 15.95
C VAL A 557 -0.09 31.35 15.93
N MET A 558 0.81 30.89 15.05
CA MET A 558 2.20 31.38 15.05
C MET A 558 2.32 32.80 14.50
N ALA A 559 1.52 33.17 13.49
CA ALA A 559 1.51 34.52 12.93
C ALA A 559 1.05 35.57 13.96
N ARG A 560 0.09 35.21 14.83
CA ARG A 560 -0.44 36.12 15.86
C ARG A 560 0.47 36.20 17.09
N GLY A 561 1.23 35.13 17.38
CA GLY A 561 2.09 35.02 18.55
C GLY A 561 3.49 35.66 18.43
N LYS A 562 3.84 36.30 17.30
CA LYS A 562 5.19 36.86 17.03
C LYS A 562 6.33 35.86 17.29
N VAL A 563 6.11 34.60 16.91
CA VAL A 563 7.12 33.54 17.06
C VAL A 563 8.26 33.78 16.06
N ASP A 564 9.50 33.62 16.51
CA ASP A 564 10.69 33.75 15.66
C ASP A 564 10.64 32.79 14.45
N THR A 565 11.16 33.25 13.31
CA THR A 565 11.13 32.52 12.04
C THR A 565 11.79 31.14 12.13
N GLY A 566 12.88 31.00 12.90
CA GLY A 566 13.58 29.73 13.09
C GLY A 566 12.78 28.72 13.91
N VAL A 567 12.11 29.19 14.97
CA VAL A 567 11.22 28.35 15.80
C VAL A 567 9.98 27.93 15.02
N ARG A 568 9.39 28.86 14.26
CA ARG A 568 8.23 28.63 13.40
C ARG A 568 8.50 27.53 12.36
N ASN A 569 9.64 27.61 11.68
CA ASN A 569 10.03 26.60 10.69
C ASN A 569 10.27 25.23 11.33
N SER A 570 10.95 25.19 12.48
CA SER A 570 11.18 23.94 13.22
C SER A 570 9.88 23.27 13.66
N ILE A 571 8.91 24.03 14.18
CA ILE A 571 7.59 23.49 14.58
C ILE A 571 6.85 22.97 13.35
N ARG A 572 6.82 23.73 12.24
CA ARG A 572 6.15 23.31 11.01
C ARG A 572 6.72 22.00 10.46
N LEU A 573 8.05 21.86 10.44
CA LEU A 573 8.72 20.62 10.00
C LEU A 573 8.42 19.46 10.95
N ALA A 574 8.53 19.65 12.26
CA ALA A 574 8.28 18.61 13.26
C ALA A 574 6.82 18.10 13.19
N VAL A 575 5.84 19.01 13.15
CA VAL A 575 4.41 18.66 13.02
C VAL A 575 4.14 18.00 11.68
N GLY A 576 4.81 18.42 10.60
CA GLY A 576 4.68 17.82 9.28
C GLY A 576 5.14 16.38 9.24
N TYR A 577 6.37 16.12 9.69
CA TYR A 577 6.91 14.77 9.71
C TYR A 577 6.15 13.86 10.66
N ALA A 578 5.78 14.35 11.86
CA ALA A 578 4.97 13.59 12.80
C ALA A 578 3.58 13.26 12.23
N GLY A 579 2.91 14.24 11.61
CA GLY A 579 1.58 14.05 11.02
C GLY A 579 1.60 13.09 9.82
N VAL A 580 2.59 13.18 8.94
CA VAL A 580 2.75 12.25 7.81
C VAL A 580 3.10 10.84 8.32
N ALA A 581 3.98 10.71 9.32
CA ALA A 581 4.30 9.42 9.92
C ALA A 581 3.07 8.77 10.56
N LEU A 582 2.25 9.55 11.27
CA LEU A 582 1.01 9.08 11.87
C LEU A 582 -0.04 8.71 10.80
N ALA A 583 -0.20 9.52 9.77
CA ALA A 583 -1.07 9.20 8.63
C ALA A 583 -0.64 7.90 7.93
N ALA A 584 0.68 7.68 7.79
CA ALA A 584 1.22 6.44 7.24
C ALA A 584 0.93 5.23 8.14
N LEU A 585 1.17 5.34 9.45
CA LEU A 585 0.85 4.27 10.40
C LEU A 585 -0.63 3.92 10.39
N VAL A 586 -1.51 4.93 10.45
CA VAL A 586 -2.97 4.72 10.41
C VAL A 586 -3.40 4.14 9.06
N GLY A 587 -2.81 4.58 7.94
CA GLY A 587 -3.06 4.01 6.62
C GLY A 587 -2.62 2.55 6.51
N ILE A 588 -1.47 2.19 7.07
CA ILE A 588 -0.96 0.81 7.14
C ILE A 588 -1.88 -0.07 8.00
N SER A 589 -2.34 0.44 9.14
CA SER A 589 -3.31 -0.26 10.00
C SER A 589 -4.66 -0.46 9.30
N ALA A 590 -5.17 0.57 8.61
CA ALA A 590 -6.39 0.48 7.80
C ALA A 590 -6.24 -0.52 6.64
N ALA A 591 -5.02 -0.73 6.13
CA ALA A 591 -4.73 -1.77 5.16
C ALA A 591 -4.75 -3.20 5.73
N GLY A 592 -4.99 -3.37 7.03
CA GLY A 592 -5.08 -4.67 7.71
C GLY A 592 -3.73 -5.21 8.18
N ILE A 593 -2.68 -4.38 8.21
CA ILE A 593 -1.35 -4.78 8.69
C ILE A 593 -1.26 -4.54 10.20
N ASP A 594 -0.90 -5.59 10.94
CA ASP A 594 -0.68 -5.52 12.39
C ASP A 594 0.61 -4.72 12.71
N LEU A 595 0.44 -3.61 13.42
CA LEU A 595 1.50 -2.71 13.85
C LEU A 595 2.12 -3.12 15.20
N SER A 596 1.71 -4.22 15.81
CA SER A 596 2.20 -4.66 17.12
C SER A 596 3.73 -4.82 17.16
N SER A 597 4.34 -5.24 16.05
CA SER A 597 5.81 -5.33 15.93
C SER A 597 6.50 -3.97 15.89
N LEU A 598 5.85 -2.94 15.34
CA LEU A 598 6.35 -1.57 15.31
C LEU A 598 6.20 -0.88 16.67
N ALA A 599 5.29 -1.33 17.54
CA ALA A 599 5.14 -0.79 18.90
C ALA A 599 6.42 -0.93 19.73
N LEU A 600 7.16 -2.04 19.58
CA LEU A 600 8.46 -2.24 20.24
C LEU A 600 9.49 -1.19 19.78
N VAL A 601 9.57 -0.96 18.47
CA VAL A 601 10.49 0.02 17.87
C VAL A 601 10.10 1.43 18.27
N ALA A 602 8.82 1.77 18.23
CA ALA A 602 8.29 3.06 18.66
C ALA A 602 8.52 3.29 20.17
N GLY A 603 8.40 2.25 20.99
CA GLY A 603 8.71 2.29 22.42
C GLY A 603 10.18 2.57 22.68
N ALA A 604 11.08 1.83 22.02
CA ALA A 604 12.53 2.05 22.13
C ALA A 604 12.95 3.45 21.64
N LEU A 605 12.38 3.91 20.52
CA LEU A 605 12.62 5.25 19.98
C LEU A 605 12.12 6.34 20.95
N SER A 606 10.93 6.15 21.53
CA SER A 606 10.36 7.09 22.52
C SER A 606 11.21 7.18 23.78
N LEU A 607 11.72 6.05 24.28
CA LEU A 607 12.68 6.03 25.39
C LEU A 607 13.97 6.76 25.02
N GLY A 608 14.54 6.49 23.83
CA GLY A 608 15.75 7.15 23.35
C GLY A 608 15.60 8.68 23.22
N ILE A 609 14.48 9.14 22.66
CA ILE A 609 14.15 10.57 22.57
C ILE A 609 13.94 11.16 23.96
N GLY A 610 13.25 10.44 24.86
CA GLY A 610 13.03 10.87 26.25
C GLY A 610 14.34 11.08 27.01
N PHE A 611 15.28 10.14 26.90
CA PHE A 611 16.62 10.29 27.46
C PHE A 611 17.39 11.46 26.84
N GLY A 612 17.31 11.65 25.51
CA GLY A 612 17.94 12.78 24.83
C GLY A 612 17.38 14.15 25.24
N LEU A 613 16.08 14.23 25.54
CA LEU A 613 15.40 15.48 25.93
C LEU A 613 15.44 15.73 27.45
N GLN A 614 15.91 14.78 28.26
CA GLN A 614 15.89 14.85 29.72
C GLN A 614 16.45 16.17 30.27
N ASN A 615 17.61 16.60 29.77
CA ASN A 615 18.25 17.85 30.22
C ASN A 615 17.45 19.10 29.83
N VAL A 616 16.78 19.08 28.68
CA VAL A 616 15.95 20.21 28.23
C VAL A 616 14.71 20.33 29.11
N VAL A 617 14.05 19.21 29.40
CA VAL A 617 12.88 19.17 30.30
C VAL A 617 13.27 19.57 31.72
N SER A 618 14.38 19.04 32.25
CA SER A 618 14.88 19.39 33.59
C SER A 618 15.11 20.90 33.74
N ASN A 619 15.77 21.53 32.76
CA ASN A 619 15.99 22.98 32.76
C ASN A 619 14.69 23.79 32.64
N PHE A 620 13.76 23.32 31.81
CA PHE A 620 12.44 23.95 31.65
C PHE A 620 11.65 23.92 32.96
N VAL A 621 11.54 22.75 33.59
CA VAL A 621 10.85 22.57 34.88
C VAL A 621 11.54 23.39 35.97
N SER A 622 12.87 23.36 36.02
CA SER A 622 13.65 24.18 36.96
C SER A 622 13.39 25.68 36.76
N GLY A 623 13.26 26.14 35.52
CA GLY A 623 12.89 27.53 35.22
C GLY A 623 11.49 27.91 35.69
N LEU A 624 10.51 27.02 35.51
CA LEU A 624 9.16 27.24 36.04
C LEU A 624 9.16 27.33 37.57
N ILE A 625 9.92 26.46 38.25
CA ILE A 625 10.07 26.48 39.70
C ILE A 625 10.71 27.80 40.15
N LEU A 626 11.80 28.25 39.52
CA LEU A 626 12.45 29.53 39.83
C LEU A 626 11.49 30.72 39.65
N LEU A 627 10.65 30.72 38.61
CA LEU A 627 9.68 31.79 38.36
C LEU A 627 8.50 31.78 39.35
N ALA A 628 8.08 30.60 39.78
CA ALA A 628 6.96 30.39 40.70
C ALA A 628 7.36 30.67 42.15
N GLU A 629 8.43 30.03 42.64
CA GLU A 629 8.89 30.11 44.03
C GLU A 629 9.73 31.37 44.29
N ARG A 630 10.40 31.89 43.25
CA ARG A 630 11.22 33.12 43.29
C ARG A 630 12.25 33.15 44.44
N PRO A 631 13.16 32.15 44.56
CA PRO A 631 14.21 32.16 45.59
C PRO A 631 15.21 33.33 45.44
N PHE A 632 15.27 33.93 44.27
CA PHE A 632 15.94 35.19 43.97
C PHE A 632 15.21 35.87 42.80
N LYS A 633 15.45 37.17 42.60
CA LYS A 633 14.79 37.99 41.59
C LYS A 633 15.81 38.64 40.65
N VAL A 634 15.32 39.10 39.50
CA VAL A 634 16.12 39.96 38.60
C VAL A 634 16.54 41.21 39.39
N GLY A 635 17.85 41.49 39.40
CA GLY A 635 18.47 42.54 40.20
C GLY A 635 19.13 42.06 41.49
N ASP A 636 18.93 40.81 41.91
CA ASP A 636 19.62 40.27 43.08
C ASP A 636 21.09 39.94 42.80
N TRP A 637 21.95 40.18 43.78
CA TRP A 637 23.33 39.67 43.77
C TRP A 637 23.36 38.26 44.34
N ILE A 638 23.66 37.29 43.47
CA ILE A 638 23.74 35.88 43.83
C ILE A 638 25.14 35.31 43.61
N VAL A 639 25.46 34.26 44.35
CA VAL A 639 26.64 33.40 44.22
C VAL A 639 26.15 31.98 43.98
N ALA A 640 26.43 31.45 42.80
CA ALA A 640 26.02 30.12 42.37
C ALA A 640 27.25 29.36 41.85
N GLY A 641 27.79 28.45 42.67
CA GLY A 641 29.08 27.80 42.39
C GLY A 641 30.20 28.84 42.30
N ASP A 642 30.95 28.82 41.20
CA ASP A 642 32.06 29.76 40.95
C ASP A 642 31.60 31.10 40.33
N VAL A 643 30.31 31.26 40.04
CA VAL A 643 29.77 32.46 39.39
C VAL A 643 29.14 33.37 40.44
N SER A 644 29.65 34.60 40.54
CA SER A 644 29.12 35.67 41.41
C SER A 644 28.77 36.90 40.57
N GLY A 645 27.54 37.39 40.71
CA GLY A 645 27.08 38.51 39.92
C GLY A 645 25.60 38.84 40.12
N THR A 646 25.13 39.82 39.36
CA THR A 646 23.74 40.30 39.44
C THR A 646 22.86 39.60 38.40
N VAL A 647 21.68 39.11 38.81
CA VAL A 647 20.74 38.45 37.89
C VAL A 647 20.14 39.47 36.92
N LYS A 648 20.33 39.27 35.61
CA LYS A 648 19.78 40.14 34.56
C LYS A 648 18.45 39.66 34.01
N LYS A 649 18.31 38.36 33.79
CA LYS A 649 17.11 37.78 33.19
C LYS A 649 16.96 36.32 33.58
N ILE A 650 15.79 35.95 34.06
CA ILE A 650 15.41 34.54 34.27
C ILE A 650 14.60 34.11 33.04
N SER A 651 15.17 33.25 32.21
CA SER A 651 14.48 32.66 31.07
C SER A 651 14.04 31.23 31.40
N VAL A 652 13.22 30.64 30.51
CA VAL A 652 12.63 29.32 30.75
C VAL A 652 13.68 28.20 30.91
N ARG A 653 14.81 28.26 30.20
CA ARG A 653 15.87 27.22 30.26
C ARG A 653 17.10 27.63 31.06
N ALA A 654 17.41 28.92 31.10
CA ALA A 654 18.63 29.42 31.70
C ALA A 654 18.41 30.80 32.32
N THR A 655 19.22 31.13 33.30
CA THR A 655 19.28 32.43 33.95
C THR A 655 20.57 33.13 33.55
N GLU A 656 20.44 34.40 33.18
CA GLU A 656 21.56 35.26 32.79
C GLU A 656 22.04 36.04 34.02
N ILE A 657 23.31 35.87 34.36
CA ILE A 657 23.99 36.54 35.48
C ILE A 657 25.11 37.42 34.90
N GLU A 658 25.12 38.70 35.23
CA GLU A 658 26.21 39.60 34.87
C GLU A 658 27.23 39.66 36.02
N THR A 659 28.48 39.28 35.76
CA THR A 659 29.56 39.36 36.75
C THR A 659 29.96 40.81 37.01
N PHE A 660 30.72 41.05 38.07
CA PHE A 660 31.29 42.38 38.35
C PHE A 660 32.26 42.89 37.26
N GLN A 661 32.77 41.99 36.41
CA GLN A 661 33.54 42.36 35.21
C GLN A 661 32.67 42.62 33.96
N ARG A 662 31.34 42.69 34.11
CA ARG A 662 30.35 42.84 33.02
C ARG A 662 30.31 41.67 32.02
N GLN A 663 30.71 40.47 32.44
CA GLN A 663 30.56 39.27 31.63
C GLN A 663 29.14 38.71 31.82
N SER A 664 28.41 38.48 30.72
CA SER A 664 27.12 37.78 30.76
C SER A 664 27.35 36.27 30.78
N VAL A 665 26.98 35.63 31.88
CA VAL A 665 27.10 34.19 32.09
C VAL A 665 25.70 33.57 32.06
N ILE A 666 25.49 32.63 31.13
CA ILE A 666 24.22 31.93 30.96
C ILE A 666 24.30 30.62 31.73
N LEU A 667 23.61 30.55 32.88
CA LEU A 667 23.61 29.37 33.73
C LEU A 667 22.32 28.54 33.52
N PRO A 668 22.42 27.23 33.26
CA PRO A 668 21.24 26.36 33.16
C PRO A 668 20.42 26.41 34.45
N ASN A 669 19.09 26.50 34.34
CA ASN A 669 18.22 26.62 35.51
C ASN A 669 18.31 25.38 36.43
N SER A 670 18.57 24.19 35.88
CA SER A 670 18.77 22.98 36.68
C SER A 670 19.94 23.13 37.66
N ASN A 671 20.98 23.87 37.29
CA ASN A 671 22.14 24.07 38.18
C ASN A 671 21.81 24.99 39.37
N LEU A 672 20.87 25.92 39.20
CA LEU A 672 20.43 26.86 40.23
C LEU A 672 19.42 26.23 41.20
N ILE A 673 18.73 25.18 40.78
CA ILE A 673 17.81 24.41 41.62
C ILE A 673 18.54 23.26 42.33
N ASN A 674 19.45 22.58 41.65
CA ASN A 674 20.13 21.40 42.19
C ASN A 674 21.28 21.72 43.15
N ASN A 675 21.85 22.94 43.09
CA ASN A 675 22.97 23.34 43.94
C ASN A 675 22.58 24.49 44.88
N ALA A 676 23.34 24.66 45.96
CA ALA A 676 23.16 25.78 46.87
C ALA A 676 23.49 27.12 46.18
N VAL A 677 22.59 28.10 46.33
CA VAL A 677 22.75 29.46 45.80
C VAL A 677 22.71 30.45 46.97
N GLY A 678 23.79 31.19 47.17
CA GLY A 678 23.83 32.30 48.13
C GLY A 678 23.22 33.54 47.51
N ASN A 679 22.28 34.20 48.18
CA ASN A 679 21.70 35.47 47.74
C ASN A 679 22.00 36.56 48.77
N TRP A 680 22.85 37.53 48.39
CA TRP A 680 23.29 38.61 49.26
C TRP A 680 22.22 39.70 49.45
N THR A 681 21.24 39.81 48.54
CA THR A 681 20.27 40.92 48.52
C THR A 681 18.81 40.47 48.60
N HIS A 682 18.54 39.21 48.93
CA HIS A 682 17.22 38.57 48.83
C HIS A 682 16.08 39.36 49.50
N ARG A 683 16.29 39.83 50.74
CA ARG A 683 15.27 40.55 51.53
C ARG A 683 15.56 42.03 51.63
N ASN A 684 16.83 42.38 51.87
CA ASN A 684 17.33 43.74 51.94
C ASN A 684 18.82 43.73 51.57
N LYS A 685 19.42 44.92 51.48
CA LYS A 685 20.84 45.08 51.15
C LYS A 685 21.76 45.10 52.38
N LEU A 686 21.23 44.79 53.56
CA LEU A 686 22.02 44.79 54.78
C LEU A 686 23.02 43.64 54.73
N GLY A 687 24.30 43.95 54.95
CA GLY A 687 25.36 42.95 54.93
C GLY A 687 26.38 43.19 56.01
N ARG A 688 27.06 42.12 56.43
CA ARG A 688 28.22 42.18 57.32
C ARG A 688 29.49 41.99 56.51
N ILE A 689 30.52 42.74 56.89
CA ILE A 689 31.83 42.65 56.28
C ILE A 689 32.87 42.45 57.37
N ASP A 690 33.81 41.57 57.08
CA ASP A 690 34.86 41.17 57.99
C ASP A 690 36.20 41.68 57.44
N ILE A 691 36.90 42.51 58.23
CA ILE A 691 38.19 43.12 57.88
C ILE A 691 39.25 42.59 58.84
N LYS A 692 40.23 41.87 58.30
CA LYS A 692 41.35 41.32 59.08
C LYS A 692 42.47 42.34 59.17
N VAL A 693 43.00 42.53 60.38
CA VAL A 693 44.11 43.45 60.70
C VAL A 693 45.10 42.71 61.59
N GLY A 694 46.39 42.76 61.26
CA GLY A 694 47.46 42.19 62.10
C GLY A 694 48.26 43.31 62.77
N VAL A 695 48.63 43.13 64.05
CA VAL A 695 49.54 44.02 64.79
C VAL A 695 50.75 43.24 65.34
N ALA A 696 51.87 43.91 65.60
CA ALA A 696 53.10 43.26 66.04
C ALA A 696 52.96 42.64 67.46
N TYR A 697 53.77 41.62 67.72
CA TYR A 697 53.88 41.07 69.07
C TYR A 697 54.52 42.09 70.02
N GLY A 698 53.82 42.43 71.10
CA GLY A 698 54.23 43.47 72.05
C GLY A 698 53.35 44.71 72.07
N SER A 699 52.47 44.89 71.07
CA SER A 699 51.45 45.95 71.09
C SER A 699 50.40 45.71 72.19
N ASP A 700 49.90 46.79 72.80
CA ASP A 700 48.80 46.69 73.78
C ASP A 700 47.49 46.30 73.08
N VAL A 701 47.08 45.04 73.26
CA VAL A 701 45.88 44.43 72.69
C VAL A 701 44.61 45.24 73.02
N LYS A 702 44.51 45.82 74.23
CA LYS A 702 43.33 46.60 74.63
C LYS A 702 43.31 47.96 73.94
N GLN A 703 44.48 48.59 73.79
CA GLN A 703 44.62 49.83 73.04
C GLN A 703 44.26 49.60 71.56
N VAL A 704 44.82 48.57 70.93
CA VAL A 704 44.53 48.20 69.53
C VAL A 704 43.04 47.94 69.34
N HIS A 705 42.40 47.16 70.21
CA HIS A 705 40.96 46.92 70.15
C HIS A 705 40.16 48.24 70.22
N ALA A 706 40.50 49.15 71.12
CA ALA A 706 39.81 50.43 71.27
C ALA A 706 39.94 51.32 70.02
N VAL A 707 41.14 51.38 69.43
CA VAL A 707 41.41 52.15 68.19
C VAL A 707 40.65 51.57 67.01
N LEU A 708 40.71 50.26 66.82
CA LEU A 708 40.00 49.59 65.72
C LEU A 708 38.49 49.75 65.84
N LEU A 709 37.95 49.72 67.06
CA LEU A 709 36.53 49.95 67.31
C LEU A 709 36.12 51.41 67.05
N ASP A 710 36.96 52.38 67.40
CA ASP A 710 36.74 53.81 67.10
C ASP A 710 36.72 54.09 65.60
N ILE A 711 37.67 53.51 64.85
CA ILE A 711 37.72 53.59 63.38
C ILE A 711 36.44 53.00 62.76
N ALA A 712 36.02 51.82 63.22
CA ALA A 712 34.80 51.19 62.74
C ALA A 712 33.53 52.02 63.05
N ARG A 713 33.43 52.63 64.24
CA ARG A 713 32.28 53.46 64.66
C ARG A 713 32.22 54.82 63.97
N SER A 714 33.36 55.38 63.59
CA SER A 714 33.47 56.71 62.97
C SER A 714 33.19 56.71 61.47
N HIS A 715 33.24 55.55 60.81
CA HIS A 715 33.01 55.46 59.37
C HIS A 715 31.54 55.74 59.00
N PRO A 716 31.22 56.71 58.10
CA PRO A 716 29.85 57.16 57.82
C PRO A 716 28.89 56.07 57.30
N LEU A 717 29.41 55.09 56.57
CA LEU A 717 28.62 54.00 55.97
C LEU A 717 28.40 52.79 56.90
N VAL A 718 29.04 52.76 58.08
CA VAL A 718 28.89 51.67 59.05
C VAL A 718 27.67 51.94 59.93
N LEU A 719 26.82 50.93 60.09
CA LEU A 719 25.63 51.02 60.92
C LEU A 719 26.02 51.06 62.40
N LYS A 720 25.32 51.91 63.16
CA LYS A 720 25.44 51.97 64.63
C LYS A 720 24.63 50.86 65.32
N ASN A 721 23.63 50.32 64.64
CA ASN A 721 22.79 49.22 65.11
C ASN A 721 22.48 48.28 63.93
N PRO A 722 22.94 47.01 63.93
CA PRO A 722 23.80 46.38 64.93
C PRO A 722 25.18 47.05 65.02
N GLU A 723 25.73 47.11 66.23
CA GLU A 723 26.99 47.80 66.50
C GLU A 723 28.20 47.06 65.89
N PRO A 724 29.18 47.76 65.29
CA PRO A 724 30.43 47.11 64.88
C PRO A 724 31.19 46.59 66.09
N PHE A 725 31.88 45.47 65.92
CA PHE A 725 32.71 44.91 66.98
C PHE A 725 34.02 44.37 66.43
N VAL A 726 35.05 44.37 67.28
CA VAL A 726 36.39 43.91 66.95
C VAL A 726 36.66 42.67 67.77
N LEU A 727 37.06 41.59 67.12
CA LEU A 727 37.49 40.35 67.78
C LEU A 727 39.00 40.24 67.71
N PHE A 728 39.63 39.90 68.83
CA PHE A 728 40.96 39.32 68.79
C PHE A 728 40.79 37.85 68.34
N SER A 729 41.14 37.59 67.09
CA SER A 729 40.78 36.36 66.37
C SER A 729 41.75 35.23 66.65
N ASN A 730 43.06 35.50 66.59
CA ASN A 730 44.09 34.49 66.78
C ASN A 730 45.46 35.08 67.13
N PHE A 731 46.34 34.26 67.72
CA PHE A 731 47.78 34.51 67.78
C PHE A 731 48.42 33.92 66.51
N GLY A 732 48.69 34.76 65.50
CA GLY A 732 49.25 34.35 64.21
C GLY A 732 50.77 34.18 64.25
N ALA A 733 51.36 33.51 63.25
CA ALA A 733 52.79 33.20 63.24
C ALA A 733 53.73 34.43 63.30
N ALA A 734 53.26 35.59 62.80
CA ALA A 734 54.04 36.83 62.75
C ALA A 734 53.26 38.06 63.27
N ALA A 735 52.01 37.89 63.70
CA ALA A 735 51.11 38.98 64.08
C ALA A 735 50.08 38.54 65.13
N LEU A 736 49.65 39.46 65.97
CA LEU A 736 48.41 39.40 66.73
C LEU A 736 47.24 39.75 65.78
N GLU A 737 46.35 38.80 65.51
CA GLU A 737 45.31 38.95 64.48
C GLU A 737 43.98 39.45 65.06
N PHE A 738 43.48 40.56 64.51
CA PHE A 738 42.18 41.15 64.82
C PHE A 738 41.24 41.06 63.62
N GLU A 739 39.95 40.90 63.90
CA GLU A 739 38.89 40.90 62.90
C GLU A 739 37.86 41.97 63.27
N ILE A 740 37.76 43.00 62.43
CA ILE A 740 36.76 44.06 62.54
C ILE A 740 35.52 43.60 61.77
N ARG A 741 34.39 43.46 62.45
CA ARG A 741 33.11 43.13 61.83
C ARG A 741 32.21 44.35 61.81
N VAL A 742 31.89 44.83 60.61
CA VAL A 742 31.05 46.01 60.37
C VAL A 742 29.79 45.61 59.62
N PHE A 743 28.66 46.24 59.96
CA PHE A 743 27.40 46.06 59.26
C PHE A 743 27.11 47.29 58.40
N LEU A 744 26.70 47.07 57.15
CA LEU A 744 26.42 48.14 56.19
C LEU A 744 24.94 48.19 55.83
N ALA A 745 24.44 49.40 55.56
CA ALA A 745 23.10 49.62 54.99
C ALA A 745 22.95 49.02 53.58
N ASP A 746 24.04 49.06 52.80
CA ASP A 746 24.15 48.49 51.46
C ASP A 746 25.48 47.74 51.32
N VAL A 747 25.41 46.41 51.25
CA VAL A 747 26.57 45.50 51.11
C VAL A 747 27.38 45.77 49.84
N MET A 748 26.79 46.40 48.81
CA MET A 748 27.48 46.74 47.57
C MET A 748 28.59 47.77 47.78
N ASN A 749 28.49 48.61 48.81
CA ASN A 749 29.54 49.56 49.20
C ASN A 749 30.70 48.89 49.95
N GLY A 750 30.65 47.57 50.11
CA GLY A 750 31.55 46.86 50.98
C GLY A 750 33.02 47.06 50.67
N ASN A 751 33.40 47.00 49.39
CA ASN A 751 34.79 47.20 48.98
C ASN A 751 35.29 48.62 49.30
N VAL A 752 34.42 49.63 49.17
CA VAL A 752 34.74 51.02 49.51
C VAL A 752 35.01 51.14 51.01
N VAL A 753 34.10 50.63 51.84
CA VAL A 753 34.26 50.67 53.30
C VAL A 753 35.48 49.89 53.77
N GLN A 754 35.75 48.70 53.20
CA GLN A 754 36.96 47.95 53.53
C GLN A 754 38.23 48.75 53.22
N ASN A 755 38.25 49.44 52.09
CA ASN A 755 39.38 50.25 51.67
C ASN A 755 39.59 51.45 52.61
N ASP A 756 38.51 52.19 52.89
CA ASP A 756 38.54 53.39 53.74
C ASP A 756 38.93 53.05 55.18
N VAL A 757 38.38 51.96 55.74
CA VAL A 757 38.77 51.46 57.06
C VAL A 757 40.23 51.02 57.08
N ARG A 758 40.74 50.34 56.05
CA ARG A 758 42.17 49.96 55.98
C ARG A 758 43.09 51.18 55.95
N PHE A 759 42.73 52.23 55.22
CA PHE A 759 43.50 53.48 55.22
C PHE A 759 43.46 54.17 56.59
N ALA A 760 42.29 54.26 57.22
CA ALA A 760 42.16 54.82 58.56
C ALA A 760 42.93 54.01 59.62
N VAL A 761 42.98 52.68 59.49
CA VAL A 761 43.80 51.81 60.35
C VAL A 761 45.28 52.14 60.19
N LEU A 762 45.77 52.28 58.96
CA LEU A 762 47.18 52.61 58.72
C LEU A 762 47.56 53.97 59.32
N GLU A 763 46.75 55.00 59.08
CA GLU A 763 46.98 56.36 59.60
C GLU A 763 46.94 56.40 61.13
N ARG A 764 45.91 55.83 61.75
CA ARG A 764 45.76 55.83 63.21
C ARG A 764 46.78 54.94 63.93
N PHE A 765 47.26 53.89 63.29
CA PHE A 765 48.32 53.06 63.86
C PHE A 765 49.66 53.80 63.86
N ASP A 766 49.96 54.59 62.82
CA ASP A 766 51.14 55.45 62.79
C ASP A 766 51.08 56.53 63.89
N ASP A 767 49.95 57.25 64.00
CA ASP A 767 49.75 58.28 65.03
C ASP A 767 49.92 57.74 66.46
N GLN A 768 49.43 56.52 66.72
CA GLN A 768 49.48 55.89 68.05
C GLN A 768 50.71 55.00 68.27
N HIS A 769 51.66 54.99 67.32
CA HIS A 769 52.89 54.19 67.39
C HIS A 769 52.60 52.69 67.57
N ILE A 770 51.50 52.20 66.98
CA ILE A 770 51.14 50.78 66.95
C ILE A 770 51.82 50.15 65.73
N GLU A 771 52.81 49.29 65.98
CA GLU A 771 53.59 48.68 64.91
C GLU A 771 52.76 47.64 64.13
N ILE A 772 52.65 47.83 62.82
CA ILE A 772 52.16 46.80 61.90
C ILE A 772 53.30 45.82 61.66
N PRO A 773 53.09 44.50 61.86
CA PRO A 773 54.16 43.54 61.81
C PRO A 773 54.73 43.48 60.40
N SER A 774 55.97 43.91 60.28
CA SER A 774 56.83 43.42 59.20
C SER A 774 57.26 41.99 59.57
N THR A 775 57.38 41.08 58.60
CA THR A 775 57.81 39.71 58.87
C THR A 775 59.08 39.72 59.73
N PRO A 776 59.06 39.23 60.99
CA PRO A 776 60.26 39.22 61.81
C PRO A 776 61.26 38.26 61.16
N ARG A 777 62.37 38.79 60.63
CA ARG A 777 63.58 37.99 60.45
C ARG A 777 64.15 37.83 61.85
N ALA A 778 63.94 36.67 62.46
CA ALA A 778 64.70 36.32 63.65
C ALA A 778 66.19 36.39 63.30
N VAL A 779 66.87 37.44 63.79
CA VAL A 779 68.33 37.39 63.89
C VAL A 779 68.59 36.46 65.05
N VAL A 780 68.83 35.19 64.73
CA VAL A 780 69.40 34.27 65.70
C VAL A 780 70.79 34.82 66.00
N GLU A 781 70.97 35.50 67.12
CA GLU A 781 72.29 35.59 67.73
C GLU A 781 72.68 34.15 68.06
N ALA A 782 73.46 33.55 67.16
CA ALA A 782 74.07 32.26 67.40
C ALA A 782 74.99 32.46 68.62
N ARG A 783 74.51 32.08 69.81
CA ARG A 783 75.43 31.69 70.87
C ARG A 783 76.30 30.60 70.24
N THR A 784 77.58 30.89 70.07
CA THR A 784 78.61 29.92 69.70
C THR A 784 78.63 28.82 70.76
N HIS A 785 77.74 27.85 70.64
CA HIS A 785 78.01 26.53 71.16
C HIS A 785 79.19 26.00 70.36
N VAL A 786 80.25 25.62 71.10
CA VAL A 786 81.42 24.91 70.59
C VAL A 786 80.94 23.85 69.61
N ALA A 787 81.46 23.89 68.38
CA ALA A 787 81.09 22.98 67.31
C ALA A 787 81.15 21.53 67.83
N TRP A 788 80.02 20.84 67.78
CA TRP A 788 80.05 19.39 67.73
C TRP A 788 80.78 19.01 66.44
N PRO A 789 81.83 18.16 66.46
CA PRO A 789 82.48 17.72 65.24
C PRO A 789 81.57 16.69 64.57
N THR A 790 80.74 17.15 63.65
CA THR A 790 79.96 16.29 62.75
C THR A 790 80.58 16.37 61.37
N ASP A 791 81.57 15.50 61.15
CA ASP A 791 81.90 15.01 59.82
C ASP A 791 80.80 13.97 59.49
N ASP A 792 79.59 14.45 59.17
CA ASP A 792 78.40 13.61 58.99
C ASP A 792 78.60 12.55 57.90
N ASP A 793 79.47 12.83 56.92
CA ASP A 793 79.90 11.87 55.90
C ASP A 793 80.68 10.68 56.49
N LYS A 794 81.46 10.88 57.57
CA LYS A 794 82.13 9.78 58.29
C LYS A 794 81.20 9.02 59.20
N ILE A 795 80.22 9.69 59.81
CA ILE A 795 79.25 9.02 60.69
C ILE A 795 78.29 8.17 59.85
N GLU A 796 77.84 8.66 58.68
CA GLU A 796 77.07 7.86 57.73
C GLU A 796 77.90 6.75 57.08
N ALA A 797 79.18 6.99 56.74
CA ALA A 797 80.08 5.95 56.25
C ALA A 797 80.35 4.87 57.31
N ASP A 798 80.64 5.23 58.56
CA ASP A 798 80.83 4.28 59.67
C ASP A 798 79.54 3.53 60.00
N PHE A 799 78.36 4.17 59.89
CA PHE A 799 77.07 3.49 60.06
C PHE A 799 76.77 2.52 58.91
N ALA A 800 77.09 2.90 57.66
CA ALA A 800 76.93 2.04 56.50
C ALA A 800 77.90 0.86 56.54
N GLU A 801 79.16 1.09 56.94
CA GLU A 801 80.19 0.06 57.08
C GLU A 801 79.86 -0.89 58.26
N GLN A 802 79.32 -0.38 59.37
CA GLN A 802 78.80 -1.21 60.47
C GLN A 802 77.53 -1.98 60.09
N ALA A 803 76.66 -1.42 59.25
CA ALA A 803 75.47 -2.11 58.73
C ALA A 803 75.85 -3.22 57.74
N GLU A 804 76.82 -2.97 56.85
CA GLU A 804 77.38 -3.99 55.96
C GLU A 804 78.13 -5.08 56.76
N ALA A 805 78.91 -4.73 57.78
CA ALA A 805 79.57 -5.69 58.66
C ALA A 805 78.55 -6.54 59.45
N LYS A 806 77.44 -5.97 59.92
CA LYS A 806 76.34 -6.73 60.54
C LYS A 806 75.63 -7.64 59.55
N ALA A 807 75.37 -7.18 58.34
CA ALA A 807 74.75 -7.98 57.28
C ALA A 807 75.66 -9.12 56.81
N GLN A 808 76.97 -8.90 56.74
CA GLN A 808 77.97 -9.92 56.45
C GLN A 808 78.09 -10.92 57.61
N ALA A 809 78.08 -10.48 58.88
CA ALA A 809 78.06 -11.36 60.05
C ALA A 809 76.77 -12.20 60.14
N GLU A 810 75.61 -11.66 59.80
CA GLU A 810 74.35 -12.44 59.70
C GLU A 810 74.35 -13.41 58.51
N ALA A 811 74.95 -13.03 57.37
CA ALA A 811 75.12 -13.91 56.23
C ALA A 811 76.14 -15.03 56.50
N GLU A 812 77.18 -14.76 57.29
CA GLU A 812 78.19 -15.73 57.72
C GLU A 812 77.64 -16.66 58.82
N ALA A 813 76.81 -16.15 59.74
CA ALA A 813 76.03 -16.96 60.70
C ALA A 813 75.01 -17.88 59.98
N LYS A 814 74.35 -17.40 58.91
CA LYS A 814 73.49 -18.24 58.05
C LYS A 814 74.26 -19.24 57.19
N ARG A 815 75.52 -18.95 56.83
CA ARG A 815 76.42 -19.93 56.16
C ARG A 815 76.95 -20.99 57.12
N GLN A 816 77.27 -20.64 58.38
CA GLN A 816 77.71 -21.59 59.40
C GLN A 816 76.56 -22.47 59.94
N ALA A 817 75.32 -21.98 59.97
CA ALA A 817 74.13 -22.78 60.30
C ALA A 817 73.76 -23.85 59.24
N LYS A 818 74.35 -23.82 58.04
CA LYS A 818 74.17 -24.83 56.98
C LYS A 818 75.26 -25.91 56.93
N SER A 819 76.19 -25.95 57.90
CA SER A 819 77.20 -27.02 58.03
C SER A 819 77.07 -27.83 59.34
N GLY A 820 75.86 -28.30 59.64
CA GLY A 820 75.62 -29.33 60.66
C GLY A 820 75.50 -30.72 60.02
N ARG A 821 76.59 -31.48 60.07
CA ARG A 821 76.72 -32.86 59.56
C ARG A 821 75.80 -33.82 60.34
N LYS A 822 75.11 -34.71 59.61
CA LYS A 822 74.28 -35.83 60.06
C LYS A 822 74.76 -36.51 61.37
N THR A 823 73.90 -36.54 62.38
CA THR A 823 74.00 -37.49 63.50
C THR A 823 73.55 -38.89 63.05
N ARG A 824 74.43 -39.87 63.24
CA ARG A 824 74.20 -41.30 63.00
C ARG A 824 73.68 -41.92 64.31
N LYS A 825 72.59 -42.68 64.21
CA LYS A 825 72.07 -43.57 65.28
C LYS A 825 73.18 -44.49 65.82
N PRO A 826 73.23 -44.75 67.13
CA PRO A 826 73.69 -46.03 67.67
C PRO A 826 72.51 -47.02 67.69
N ASP A 827 72.76 -48.22 67.18
CA ASP A 827 71.92 -49.41 67.41
C ASP A 827 72.26 -50.02 68.79
N PRO A 828 71.44 -50.95 69.29
CA PRO A 828 71.18 -51.17 70.70
C PRO A 828 72.20 -52.12 71.35
N ASP A 829 72.46 -51.88 72.64
CA ASP A 829 72.32 -52.87 73.71
C ASP A 829 72.15 -52.13 75.05
#